data_AF-R0IYW7-F1
#
_entry.id   AF-R0IYW7-F1
#
_cell.length_a   1.000
_cell.length_b   1.000
_cell.length_c   1.000
_cell.angle_alpha   90.00
_cell.angle_beta   90.00
_cell.angle_gamma   90.00
#
_symmetry.space_group_name_H-M   'P 1'
#
loop_
_entity.id
_entity.type
_entity.pdbx_description
1 polymer ?
#
loop_
_entity_poly.entity_id
_entity_poly.type
_entity_poly.pdbx_seq_one_letter_code
_entity_poly.pdbx_strand_id
1 'polypeptide(L)'
;MFRYRRYRTFLVFAVIVVLALYKFGDPTGALKETASRASGLKGHVDNALHGNTNPRPAVAYETKSLKLDVPVANTERPLQTPPPVKKPASSPAPTPAATRHAQPSPKPSIPKPLRPPPLNHPAAISGDDEDTTSVKKVIHWTKLPEHFPVPSESLIHLPTAPPKKLPKIQAQFKPEDATAKASRKAKLDRIRAVAKKSWDGYREYAWLHDELRPVSGTSRDPFAGWGATLVDALDTLWIMGLKDEFEEAVKAVDKIDFTTTSRADIPLFETTIRYLGGLLAAYDISGAKHKNLLDKAVELAEILISAFDSPNRMPQMYYYWRADFASQKHRASHHVVLAEIGSLSMEFTRLAQLTGQDKYYDAIARITDNLEEFQKKTTLPGMWPVYLDASGCGRHYVDLAPEQEPLTAPEGYLDDDPEVNPQPAAPSPTEELSPEGHRYLPLKMPDPIIFTSPDEADTKDTKKSPSAPETAGKLSSKGSSSDSLLKRQLDIDDSDSATLPTPPECIPQGFESSGGGRDEYTLGGMSDSTYEYLPKQYLLLGGQVEKYRTMYEQSMDVVKKHLLFRPMLPKEEDILFSGKLNVPSNSGDIKTGDLTAENAHLTCFAGGMFGMGAKLFNRPEDLEVAKKLTEGCVWSYGMTPTGVMPEAFEVVACEDRNDCHWNKTAYWEEIDPRYEIRLQGYESQMEIYKSQMASASSWYKAELAAMTAPPTPPVSRVVPAKATSSTIYADTLDRRQLAELVDEDEIAHMPSSSASASPSPRVQQNRESVMGGEPEEGEGPPTKVQTGLDIEELVQQPSTTLPEFPYVYSPPPVANHKEYVQNRIKEERLPEGVTRIGSRSYILRPEAIESVWYMYRITGSAHWREVGWRMFLAVDQQTSTVYGNSAIDDVTQKSPELADEMESFWLAETLKYFYLLFSDENVVSLDEWVLNTEAHPFKRPT
;
A
#
# COMPACT_ATOMS: atom_id res chain seq x y z
N MET A 1 26.34 -47.16 62.49
CA MET A 1 27.60 -46.38 62.56
C MET A 1 27.94 -45.80 61.19
N PHE A 2 28.98 -44.96 61.09
CA PHE A 2 29.17 -44.00 59.99
C PHE A 2 29.93 -44.55 58.75
N ARG A 3 29.65 -43.91 57.59
CA ARG A 3 30.55 -43.65 56.44
C ARG A 3 31.49 -44.78 55.94
N TYR A 4 31.09 -45.47 54.86
CA TYR A 4 32.03 -45.88 53.77
C TYR A 4 31.30 -46.23 52.45
N ARG A 5 30.63 -45.25 51.82
CA ARG A 5 29.96 -45.41 50.49
C ARG A 5 30.08 -44.16 49.60
N ARG A 6 31.31 -43.76 49.21
CA ARG A 6 31.54 -42.68 48.21
C ARG A 6 32.55 -43.01 47.09
N TYR A 7 33.16 -44.20 47.07
CA TYR A 7 34.26 -44.53 46.14
C TYR A 7 33.92 -45.51 44.99
N ARG A 8 32.68 -45.99 44.85
CA ARG A 8 32.32 -46.90 43.72
C ARG A 8 32.10 -46.16 42.39
N THR A 9 31.60 -44.92 42.41
CA THR A 9 31.29 -44.17 41.19
C THR A 9 32.53 -43.70 40.43
N PHE A 10 33.54 -43.19 41.16
CA PHE A 10 34.82 -42.76 40.58
C PHE A 10 35.60 -43.91 39.93
N LEU A 11 35.55 -45.11 40.52
CA LEU A 11 36.25 -46.30 39.99
C LEU A 11 35.68 -46.74 38.64
N VAL A 12 34.36 -46.65 38.45
CA VAL A 12 33.71 -46.92 37.15
C VAL A 12 34.11 -45.88 36.11
N PHE A 13 34.14 -44.60 36.49
CA PHE A 13 34.53 -43.51 35.58
C PHE A 13 35.99 -43.63 35.12
N ALA A 14 36.90 -43.97 36.03
CA ALA A 14 38.32 -44.18 35.71
C ALA A 14 38.53 -45.32 34.70
N VAL A 15 37.84 -46.46 34.85
CA VAL A 15 37.93 -47.59 33.92
C VAL A 15 37.43 -47.21 32.51
N ILE A 16 36.35 -46.43 32.41
CA ILE A 16 35.82 -45.96 31.13
C ILE A 16 36.81 -45.03 30.43
N VAL A 17 37.44 -44.09 31.16
CA VAL A 17 38.45 -43.18 30.59
C VAL A 17 39.70 -43.93 30.11
N VAL A 18 40.19 -44.92 30.88
CA VAL A 18 41.34 -45.75 30.46
C VAL A 18 41.02 -46.55 29.17
N LEU A 19 39.81 -47.11 29.06
CA LEU A 19 39.37 -47.81 27.85
C LEU A 19 39.19 -46.87 26.64
N ALA A 20 38.77 -45.61 26.87
CA ALA A 20 38.65 -44.62 25.80
C ALA A 20 40.02 -44.21 25.25
N LEU A 21 41.00 -43.97 26.12
CA LEU A 21 42.38 -43.62 25.72
C LEU A 21 43.07 -44.79 24.99
N TYR A 22 42.95 -46.02 25.51
CA TYR A 22 43.57 -47.21 24.90
C TYR A 22 43.06 -47.53 23.48
N LYS A 23 41.89 -47.00 23.09
CA LYS A 23 41.30 -47.26 21.76
C LYS A 23 41.56 -46.15 20.72
N PHE A 24 42.13 -45.02 21.11
CA PHE A 24 42.23 -43.82 20.25
C PHE A 24 43.56 -43.04 20.34
N GLY A 25 44.61 -43.60 20.93
CA GLY A 25 45.95 -42.98 20.93
C GLY A 25 47.09 -43.98 20.81
N ASP A 26 47.63 -44.15 19.60
CA ASP A 26 48.88 -43.44 19.21
C ASP A 26 49.06 -43.48 17.66
N PRO A 27 49.80 -42.55 17.02
CA PRO A 27 50.06 -42.56 15.58
C PRO A 27 51.47 -43.09 15.21
N THR A 28 51.84 -42.93 13.93
CA THR A 28 53.16 -43.18 13.29
C THR A 28 53.42 -44.58 12.69
N GLY A 29 54.07 -44.57 11.52
CA GLY A 29 54.62 -45.74 10.82
C GLY A 29 53.69 -46.38 9.77
N ALA A 30 54.10 -46.60 8.51
CA ALA A 30 55.29 -46.11 7.81
C ALA A 30 55.10 -46.16 6.28
N LEU A 31 55.88 -45.35 5.55
CA LEU A 31 56.15 -45.55 4.12
C LEU A 31 56.92 -46.86 3.89
N LYS A 32 56.43 -47.77 3.03
CA LYS A 32 57.27 -48.59 2.12
C LYS A 32 56.44 -49.38 1.09
N GLU A 33 57.12 -49.71 -0.02
CA GLU A 33 56.80 -50.74 -1.04
C GLU A 33 55.41 -50.65 -1.69
N THR A 34 55.19 -50.16 -2.92
CA THR A 34 55.89 -50.23 -4.23
C THR A 34 55.87 -51.60 -4.95
N ALA A 35 55.31 -51.57 -6.16
CA ALA A 35 55.68 -52.36 -7.35
C ALA A 35 55.23 -53.84 -7.48
N SER A 36 54.03 -54.02 -8.05
CA SER A 36 53.81 -54.88 -9.22
C SER A 36 52.84 -54.14 -10.16
N ARG A 37 53.17 -53.81 -11.42
CA ARG A 37 53.30 -54.68 -12.61
C ARG A 37 52.05 -55.56 -12.86
N ALA A 38 51.47 -55.63 -14.06
CA ALA A 38 51.67 -54.85 -15.31
C ALA A 38 50.56 -55.17 -16.34
N SER A 39 50.60 -54.49 -17.49
CA SER A 39 49.91 -54.80 -18.77
C SER A 39 48.38 -54.59 -18.83
N GLY A 40 47.79 -54.29 -19.99
CA GLY A 40 48.38 -54.25 -21.35
C GLY A 40 47.87 -53.11 -22.24
N LEU A 41 48.75 -52.62 -23.13
CA LEU A 41 48.41 -51.68 -24.22
C LEU A 41 47.96 -52.42 -25.48
N LYS A 42 47.06 -51.79 -26.26
CA LYS A 42 47.11 -51.64 -27.74
C LYS A 42 45.87 -50.86 -28.22
N GLY A 43 45.95 -49.94 -29.20
CA GLY A 43 47.15 -49.34 -29.81
C GLY A 43 46.84 -48.50 -31.07
N HIS A 44 47.61 -47.43 -31.26
CA HIS A 44 47.65 -46.48 -32.39
C HIS A 44 46.42 -45.55 -32.61
N VAL A 45 46.54 -44.23 -32.85
CA VAL A 45 47.47 -43.39 -33.68
C VAL A 45 47.05 -43.46 -35.17
N ASP A 46 46.78 -42.36 -35.88
CA ASP A 46 47.62 -41.14 -35.97
C ASP A 46 46.89 -39.77 -35.99
N ASN A 47 47.70 -38.71 -36.06
CA ASN A 47 47.42 -37.26 -36.09
C ASN A 47 46.38 -36.81 -37.14
N ALA A 48 45.75 -35.63 -37.04
CA ALA A 48 46.05 -34.40 -36.27
C ALA A 48 44.73 -33.72 -35.77
N LEU A 49 44.67 -32.53 -35.15
CA LEU A 49 45.66 -31.48 -34.80
C LEU A 49 45.18 -30.72 -33.52
N HIS A 50 45.79 -29.60 -33.18
CA HIS A 50 45.42 -28.69 -32.07
C HIS A 50 45.05 -27.29 -32.58
N GLY A 51 44.32 -26.44 -31.85
CA GLY A 51 43.77 -26.59 -30.49
C GLY A 51 43.11 -25.26 -30.05
N ASN A 52 42.99 -24.92 -28.77
CA ASN A 52 43.36 -25.66 -27.56
C ASN A 52 42.48 -25.21 -26.38
N THR A 53 41.60 -26.08 -25.89
CA THR A 53 40.79 -25.85 -24.68
C THR A 53 41.35 -26.65 -23.51
N ASN A 54 41.57 -26.00 -22.37
CA ASN A 54 42.02 -26.65 -21.13
C ASN A 54 40.85 -26.72 -20.12
N PRO A 55 40.09 -27.83 -20.06
CA PRO A 55 39.11 -28.02 -18.99
C PRO A 55 39.83 -28.19 -17.65
N ARG A 56 39.42 -27.42 -16.64
CA ARG A 56 39.86 -27.62 -15.24
C ARG A 56 38.87 -28.51 -14.48
N PRO A 57 39.33 -29.24 -13.45
CA PRO A 57 38.65 -30.44 -12.98
C PRO A 57 37.39 -30.17 -12.17
N ALA A 58 36.49 -31.16 -12.13
CA ALA A 58 35.35 -31.18 -11.23
C ALA A 58 35.82 -31.20 -9.77
N VAL A 59 35.51 -30.14 -9.03
CA VAL A 59 35.74 -30.05 -7.58
C VAL A 59 34.56 -30.70 -6.87
N ALA A 60 34.83 -31.67 -6.00
CA ALA A 60 33.80 -32.24 -5.13
C ALA A 60 33.46 -31.24 -4.01
N TYR A 61 32.18 -30.93 -3.82
CA TYR A 61 31.71 -30.07 -2.75
C TYR A 61 31.82 -30.79 -1.39
N GLU A 62 32.90 -30.54 -0.63
CA GLU A 62 32.96 -30.88 0.79
C GLU A 62 31.94 -30.04 1.56
N THR A 63 30.87 -30.66 2.07
CA THR A 63 29.91 -30.03 2.98
C THR A 63 30.51 -29.85 4.39
N LYS A 64 31.44 -28.90 4.52
CA LYS A 64 31.93 -28.47 5.84
C LYS A 64 30.81 -27.79 6.62
N SER A 65 30.32 -28.48 7.64
CA SER A 65 29.36 -27.94 8.60
C SER A 65 29.94 -26.71 9.29
N LEU A 66 29.36 -25.54 9.05
CA LEU A 66 29.76 -24.29 9.70
C LEU A 66 29.38 -24.37 11.19
N LYS A 67 30.38 -24.52 12.06
CA LYS A 67 30.20 -24.31 13.50
C LYS A 67 30.43 -22.83 13.79
N LEU A 68 29.34 -22.09 14.01
CA LEU A 68 29.38 -20.72 14.47
C LEU A 68 29.06 -20.71 15.97
N ASP A 69 30.07 -20.45 16.80
CA ASP A 69 29.89 -20.34 18.25
C ASP A 69 29.20 -19.02 18.60
N VAL A 70 27.87 -19.08 18.79
CA VAL A 70 27.07 -17.95 19.26
C VAL A 70 27.25 -17.80 20.79
N PRO A 71 27.63 -16.60 21.30
CA PRO A 71 27.78 -16.38 22.73
C PRO A 71 26.40 -16.37 23.43
N VAL A 72 26.02 -17.52 24.00
CA VAL A 72 24.79 -17.66 24.79
C VAL A 72 24.87 -16.78 26.04
N ALA A 73 23.88 -15.91 26.21
CA ALA A 73 23.74 -15.05 27.38
C ALA A 73 23.27 -15.84 28.62
N ASN A 74 24.19 -16.60 29.23
CA ASN A 74 23.94 -17.38 30.44
C ASN A 74 23.57 -16.48 31.62
N THR A 75 22.27 -16.41 31.96
CA THR A 75 21.78 -15.84 33.22
C THR A 75 20.72 -16.75 33.84
N GLU A 76 21.15 -17.86 34.45
CA GLU A 76 20.25 -18.70 35.23
C GLU A 76 19.82 -17.99 36.53
N ARG A 77 18.52 -17.99 36.82
CA ARG A 77 18.00 -17.92 38.19
C ARG A 77 17.06 -19.11 38.44
N PRO A 78 17.00 -19.68 39.66
CA PRO A 78 16.60 -21.07 39.81
C PRO A 78 15.09 -21.26 39.95
N LEU A 79 14.51 -22.21 39.20
CA LEU A 79 13.24 -22.80 39.59
C LEU A 79 13.43 -23.70 40.81
N GLN A 80 12.66 -23.47 41.87
CA GLN A 80 12.52 -24.42 42.97
C GLN A 80 11.50 -25.51 42.60
N THR A 81 11.78 -26.77 42.95
CA THR A 81 10.86 -27.90 42.81
C THR A 81 10.68 -28.66 44.15
N PRO A 82 9.50 -29.28 44.41
CA PRO A 82 9.11 -29.67 45.77
C PRO A 82 9.43 -31.14 46.16
N PRO A 83 9.63 -31.43 47.46
CA PRO A 83 9.67 -32.78 48.04
C PRO A 83 8.35 -33.20 48.77
N PRO A 84 8.11 -34.51 49.05
CA PRO A 84 6.80 -35.15 48.77
C PRO A 84 6.22 -36.13 49.85
N VAL A 85 5.19 -36.96 49.50
CA VAL A 85 5.06 -38.46 49.74
C VAL A 85 3.66 -39.07 50.12
N LYS A 86 3.11 -39.98 49.25
CA LYS A 86 2.16 -41.16 49.43
C LYS A 86 0.69 -40.92 49.96
N LYS A 87 -0.42 -41.56 49.47
CA LYS A 87 -0.85 -42.95 49.04
C LYS A 87 -1.35 -43.86 50.20
N PRO A 88 -2.34 -44.81 50.04
CA PRO A 88 -2.84 -45.50 48.82
C PRO A 88 -4.40 -45.73 48.69
N ALA A 89 -4.83 -46.61 47.76
CA ALA A 89 -6.15 -46.76 47.09
C ALA A 89 -7.15 -47.87 47.55
N SER A 90 -8.40 -47.86 47.03
CA SER A 90 -9.26 -49.05 46.74
C SER A 90 -10.52 -48.75 45.87
N SER A 91 -11.03 -49.73 45.10
CA SER A 91 -12.26 -49.72 44.23
C SER A 91 -13.51 -50.31 44.94
N PRO A 92 -14.74 -50.52 44.37
CA PRO A 92 -15.25 -50.44 42.97
C PRO A 92 -16.66 -49.74 42.78
N ALA A 93 -17.35 -49.98 41.65
CA ALA A 93 -18.62 -49.35 41.20
C ALA A 93 -19.92 -50.03 41.70
N PRO A 94 -21.13 -49.43 41.53
CA PRO A 94 -21.99 -49.77 40.36
C PRO A 94 -22.98 -48.67 39.85
N THR A 95 -23.66 -48.95 38.72
CA THR A 95 -24.93 -48.35 38.20
C THR A 95 -26.18 -49.09 38.77
N PRO A 96 -27.48 -48.76 38.47
CA PRO A 96 -28.08 -47.78 37.55
C PRO A 96 -29.28 -46.97 38.14
N ALA A 97 -30.15 -46.43 37.25
CA ALA A 97 -31.54 -45.99 37.44
C ALA A 97 -31.82 -44.52 37.83
N ALA A 98 -33.06 -44.07 37.59
CA ALA A 98 -33.48 -42.67 37.59
C ALA A 98 -34.62 -42.39 38.59
N THR A 99 -34.92 -41.11 38.88
CA THR A 99 -36.27 -40.49 38.78
C THR A 99 -36.23 -38.97 39.07
N ARG A 100 -37.25 -38.26 38.58
CA ARG A 100 -37.46 -36.80 38.40
C ARG A 100 -37.46 -35.89 39.66
N HIS A 101 -37.33 -34.58 39.37
CA HIS A 101 -37.84 -33.38 40.08
C HIS A 101 -37.26 -32.93 41.43
N ALA A 102 -36.60 -31.75 41.41
CA ALA A 102 -36.87 -30.61 42.30
C ALA A 102 -36.23 -29.31 41.74
N GLN A 103 -36.78 -28.13 42.03
CA GLN A 103 -36.10 -26.84 41.78
C GLN A 103 -35.17 -26.46 42.94
N PRO A 104 -34.05 -25.76 42.70
CA PRO A 104 -33.21 -25.19 43.75
C PRO A 104 -33.42 -23.68 43.96
N SER A 105 -33.53 -23.24 45.21
CA SER A 105 -33.30 -21.84 45.62
C SER A 105 -33.05 -21.77 47.14
N PRO A 106 -32.40 -20.71 47.66
CA PRO A 106 -31.33 -19.87 47.08
C PRO A 106 -29.99 -20.05 47.85
N LYS A 107 -28.92 -19.38 47.40
CA LYS A 107 -27.69 -19.16 48.21
C LYS A 107 -27.48 -17.66 48.49
N PRO A 108 -26.94 -17.26 49.66
CA PRO A 108 -26.70 -15.85 50.00
C PRO A 108 -25.57 -15.19 49.21
N SER A 109 -25.51 -13.86 49.27
CA SER A 109 -24.66 -12.97 48.46
C SER A 109 -23.40 -12.46 49.17
N ILE A 110 -22.43 -12.00 48.36
CA ILE A 110 -21.22 -11.25 48.74
C ILE A 110 -21.12 -10.05 47.76
N PRO A 111 -20.68 -8.84 48.16
CA PRO A 111 -21.08 -7.59 47.49
C PRO A 111 -20.24 -7.16 46.28
N LYS A 112 -20.81 -6.24 45.48
CA LYS A 112 -20.16 -5.56 44.33
C LYS A 112 -19.32 -4.35 44.76
N PRO A 113 -18.28 -3.95 43.99
CA PRO A 113 -17.63 -2.65 44.11
C PRO A 113 -18.57 -1.47 43.79
N LEU A 114 -18.25 -0.29 44.33
CA LEU A 114 -18.96 0.97 44.09
C LEU A 114 -18.53 1.64 42.77
N ARG A 115 -19.44 2.39 42.16
CA ARG A 115 -19.21 3.20 40.93
C ARG A 115 -19.53 4.67 41.25
N PRO A 116 -18.70 5.65 40.84
CA PRO A 116 -19.02 7.08 40.99
C PRO A 116 -20.22 7.48 40.10
N PRO A 117 -20.93 8.57 40.44
CA PRO A 117 -22.16 8.98 39.75
C PRO A 117 -21.89 9.73 38.43
N PRO A 118 -22.85 9.72 37.47
CA PRO A 118 -22.80 10.57 36.29
C PRO A 118 -23.18 12.02 36.64
N LEU A 119 -22.69 12.97 35.84
CA LEU A 119 -23.17 14.36 35.79
C LEU A 119 -24.01 14.58 34.52
N ASN A 120 -24.93 15.55 34.58
CA ASN A 120 -26.05 15.65 33.65
C ASN A 120 -25.69 16.35 32.32
N HIS A 121 -26.24 15.84 31.22
CA HIS A 121 -26.59 16.68 30.07
C HIS A 121 -27.94 17.39 30.34
N PRO A 122 -28.18 18.59 29.81
CA PRO A 122 -29.37 19.37 30.13
C PRO A 122 -30.64 18.89 29.41
N ALA A 123 -31.72 18.80 30.19
CA ALA A 123 -33.15 18.87 29.85
C ALA A 123 -33.62 18.48 28.42
N ALA A 124 -34.37 17.37 28.35
CA ALA A 124 -35.37 17.21 27.30
C ALA A 124 -36.56 18.17 27.53
N ILE A 125 -37.14 18.68 26.44
CA ILE A 125 -38.50 19.23 26.45
C ILE A 125 -39.44 18.12 26.01
N SER A 126 -40.48 17.85 26.80
CA SER A 126 -41.53 16.89 26.46
C SER A 126 -42.56 17.52 25.53
N GLY A 127 -42.70 16.96 24.33
CA GLY A 127 -43.89 17.07 23.49
C GLY A 127 -44.29 15.66 23.07
N ASP A 128 -45.56 15.31 23.20
CA ASP A 128 -46.10 14.03 22.75
C ASP A 128 -46.32 14.09 21.23
N ASP A 129 -45.63 13.22 20.47
CA ASP A 129 -45.85 12.98 19.04
C ASP A 129 -45.64 11.48 18.73
N GLU A 130 -46.28 10.98 17.67
CA GLU A 130 -46.66 9.57 17.55
C GLU A 130 -45.58 8.59 17.05
N ASP A 131 -45.86 7.30 17.29
CA ASP A 131 -45.08 6.11 16.91
C ASP A 131 -44.61 6.11 15.45
N THR A 132 -43.31 6.34 15.26
CA THR A 132 -42.62 6.18 13.97
C THR A 132 -41.28 5.46 14.13
N THR A 133 -41.31 4.24 14.70
CA THR A 133 -40.16 3.32 14.62
C THR A 133 -39.91 2.86 13.18
N SER A 134 -39.29 3.72 12.38
CA SER A 134 -38.93 3.48 10.99
C SER A 134 -37.84 2.40 10.89
N VAL A 135 -38.27 1.14 10.87
CA VAL A 135 -37.43 -0.01 10.54
C VAL A 135 -36.78 0.27 9.18
N LYS A 136 -35.47 0.54 9.18
CA LYS A 136 -34.70 0.73 7.95
C LYS A 136 -34.81 -0.53 7.11
N LYS A 137 -35.64 -0.48 6.07
CA LYS A 137 -35.90 -1.58 5.16
C LYS A 137 -34.58 -2.01 4.51
N VAL A 138 -34.16 -3.25 4.77
CA VAL A 138 -32.96 -3.83 4.16
C VAL A 138 -33.16 -3.84 2.64
N ILE A 139 -32.16 -3.34 1.91
CA ILE A 139 -32.16 -3.28 0.45
C ILE A 139 -31.46 -4.55 -0.04
N HIS A 140 -32.16 -5.33 -0.85
CA HIS A 140 -31.60 -6.51 -1.49
C HIS A 140 -31.41 -6.23 -2.99
N TRP A 141 -30.28 -6.69 -3.53
CA TRP A 141 -29.98 -6.74 -4.94
C TRP A 141 -31.01 -7.61 -5.66
N THR A 142 -31.41 -7.19 -6.85
CA THR A 142 -32.25 -7.97 -7.76
C THR A 142 -31.66 -7.88 -9.15
N LYS A 143 -31.74 -8.99 -9.91
CA LYS A 143 -31.19 -9.02 -11.26
C LYS A 143 -32.00 -8.11 -12.19
N LEU A 144 -31.39 -7.01 -12.60
CA LEU A 144 -31.95 -6.08 -13.58
C LEU A 144 -31.72 -6.59 -15.02
N PRO A 145 -32.49 -6.10 -16.02
CA PRO A 145 -32.17 -6.31 -17.43
C PRO A 145 -30.85 -5.62 -17.80
N GLU A 146 -29.95 -6.32 -18.48
CA GLU A 146 -28.70 -5.75 -19.01
C GLU A 146 -28.99 -4.69 -20.10
N HIS A 147 -28.27 -3.57 -20.06
CA HIS A 147 -28.30 -2.51 -21.08
C HIS A 147 -27.48 -2.86 -22.31
N PHE A 148 -26.42 -3.65 -22.14
CA PHE A 148 -25.45 -4.04 -23.17
C PHE A 148 -25.33 -5.57 -23.29
N PRO A 149 -26.44 -6.33 -23.41
CA PRO A 149 -26.42 -7.79 -23.38
C PRO A 149 -25.59 -8.38 -24.53
N VAL A 150 -24.82 -9.43 -24.24
CA VAL A 150 -23.99 -10.13 -25.24
C VAL A 150 -24.87 -11.00 -26.15
N PRO A 151 -24.87 -10.78 -27.48
CA PRO A 151 -25.52 -11.68 -28.43
C PRO A 151 -24.90 -13.08 -28.39
N SER A 152 -25.72 -14.13 -28.39
CA SER A 152 -25.28 -15.53 -28.23
C SER A 152 -24.27 -15.99 -29.28
N GLU A 153 -24.34 -15.43 -30.49
CA GLU A 153 -23.41 -15.67 -31.60
C GLU A 153 -22.03 -15.00 -31.42
N SER A 154 -21.90 -14.10 -30.44
CA SER A 154 -20.66 -13.39 -30.11
C SER A 154 -20.02 -13.85 -28.80
N LEU A 155 -20.61 -14.86 -28.16
CA LEU A 155 -20.19 -15.42 -26.87
C LEU A 155 -18.90 -16.24 -27.02
N ILE A 156 -17.88 -15.92 -26.23
CA ILE A 156 -16.62 -16.66 -26.19
C ILE A 156 -16.82 -17.90 -25.32
N HIS A 157 -17.02 -19.05 -25.96
CA HIS A 157 -17.21 -20.34 -25.30
C HIS A 157 -15.92 -20.89 -24.67
N LEU A 158 -16.08 -21.72 -23.64
CA LEU A 158 -14.98 -22.50 -23.05
C LEU A 158 -14.28 -23.39 -24.09
N PRO A 159 -12.95 -23.61 -23.97
CA PRO A 159 -12.23 -24.57 -24.79
C PRO A 159 -12.77 -26.00 -24.62
N THR A 160 -13.30 -26.58 -25.71
CA THR A 160 -13.96 -27.90 -25.74
C THR A 160 -13.05 -29.05 -26.16
N ALA A 161 -11.76 -28.81 -26.43
CA ALA A 161 -10.82 -29.88 -26.78
C ALA A 161 -10.36 -30.65 -25.52
N PRO A 162 -9.78 -31.85 -25.68
CA PRO A 162 -9.11 -32.53 -24.57
C PRO A 162 -7.91 -31.70 -24.05
N PRO A 163 -7.60 -31.74 -22.74
CA PRO A 163 -6.41 -31.10 -22.18
C PRO A 163 -5.12 -31.54 -22.88
N LYS A 164 -4.19 -30.59 -23.08
CA LYS A 164 -2.83 -30.90 -23.55
C LYS A 164 -2.11 -31.72 -22.48
N LYS A 165 -1.19 -32.61 -22.90
CA LYS A 165 -0.29 -33.31 -21.98
C LYS A 165 0.80 -32.35 -21.47
N LEU A 166 0.46 -31.62 -20.40
CA LEU A 166 1.34 -30.68 -19.73
C LEU A 166 2.54 -31.38 -19.05
N PRO A 167 3.69 -30.69 -18.89
CA PRO A 167 4.82 -31.21 -18.12
C PRO A 167 4.48 -31.31 -16.63
N LYS A 168 5.29 -32.10 -15.90
CA LYS A 168 5.21 -32.16 -14.44
C LYS A 168 5.90 -30.95 -13.82
N ILE A 169 5.21 -30.29 -12.90
CA ILE A 169 5.73 -29.16 -12.12
C ILE A 169 6.36 -29.70 -10.84
N GLN A 170 5.71 -30.68 -10.21
CA GLN A 170 6.14 -31.21 -8.93
C GLN A 170 7.38 -32.12 -9.07
N ALA A 171 8.32 -31.99 -8.12
CA ALA A 171 9.54 -32.78 -8.05
C ALA A 171 9.28 -34.26 -7.74
N GLN A 172 10.27 -35.11 -8.07
CA GLN A 172 10.30 -36.49 -7.60
C GLN A 172 11.00 -36.54 -6.23
N PHE A 173 10.21 -36.60 -5.16
CA PHE A 173 10.72 -36.65 -3.79
C PHE A 173 11.34 -38.01 -3.46
N LYS A 174 12.39 -37.99 -2.63
CA LYS A 174 13.01 -39.21 -2.09
C LYS A 174 12.17 -39.73 -0.91
N PRO A 175 12.09 -41.06 -0.68
CA PRO A 175 11.44 -41.60 0.52
C PRO A 175 12.06 -41.02 1.80
N GLU A 176 11.19 -40.53 2.68
CA GLU A 176 11.54 -39.93 3.96
C GLU A 176 11.77 -41.01 5.04
N ASP A 177 12.81 -40.84 5.87
CA ASP A 177 13.06 -41.75 7.00
C ASP A 177 12.11 -41.50 8.18
N ALA A 178 12.02 -42.48 9.10
CA ALA A 178 11.08 -42.42 10.22
C ALA A 178 11.32 -41.23 11.19
N THR A 179 12.56 -40.75 11.32
CA THR A 179 12.95 -39.64 12.19
C THR A 179 12.61 -38.30 11.55
N ALA A 180 12.96 -38.14 10.27
CA ALA A 180 12.53 -36.99 9.47
C ALA A 180 11.00 -36.87 9.45
N LYS A 181 10.30 -37.99 9.20
CA LYS A 181 8.83 -38.05 9.20
C LYS A 181 8.19 -37.70 10.54
N ALA A 182 8.79 -38.12 11.65
CA ALA A 182 8.33 -37.74 12.99
C ALA A 182 8.54 -36.24 13.25
N SER A 183 9.71 -35.69 12.89
CA SER A 183 10.03 -34.26 13.02
C SER A 183 9.09 -33.40 12.16
N ARG A 184 8.86 -33.76 10.90
CA ARG A 184 7.94 -33.08 9.99
C ARG A 184 6.51 -33.08 10.50
N LYS A 185 6.03 -34.20 11.04
CA LYS A 185 4.68 -34.26 11.64
C LYS A 185 4.55 -33.38 12.88
N ALA A 186 5.55 -33.35 13.76
CA ALA A 186 5.53 -32.44 14.91
C ALA A 186 5.46 -30.95 14.50
N LYS A 187 6.11 -30.56 13.39
CA LYS A 187 5.98 -29.22 12.79
C LYS A 187 4.58 -28.97 12.24
N LEU A 188 4.06 -29.89 11.42
CA LEU A 188 2.71 -29.86 10.87
C LEU A 188 1.64 -29.72 11.95
N ASP A 189 1.77 -30.47 13.05
CA ASP A 189 0.83 -30.50 14.16
C ASP A 189 0.88 -29.18 14.98
N ARG A 190 2.05 -28.55 15.11
CA ARG A 190 2.16 -27.18 15.68
C ARG A 190 1.48 -26.13 14.80
N ILE A 191 1.67 -26.20 13.48
CA ILE A 191 1.04 -25.27 12.53
C ILE A 191 -0.50 -25.43 12.58
N ARG A 192 -1.00 -26.68 12.59
CA ARG A 192 -2.44 -26.95 12.80
C ARG A 192 -2.94 -26.39 14.13
N ALA A 193 -2.16 -26.48 15.21
CA ALA A 193 -2.56 -25.93 16.51
C ALA A 193 -2.67 -24.39 16.51
N VAL A 194 -1.80 -23.69 15.76
CA VAL A 194 -1.90 -22.22 15.59
C VAL A 194 -3.12 -21.86 14.73
N ALA A 195 -3.34 -22.55 13.61
CA ALA A 195 -4.53 -22.37 12.79
C ALA A 195 -5.82 -22.65 13.57
N LYS A 196 -5.84 -23.70 14.41
CA LYS A 196 -6.97 -24.02 15.27
C LYS A 196 -7.25 -22.94 16.31
N LYS A 197 -6.20 -22.37 16.93
CA LYS A 197 -6.34 -21.21 17.83
C LYS A 197 -7.01 -20.02 17.13
N SER A 198 -6.49 -19.61 15.96
CA SER A 198 -7.07 -18.50 15.18
C SER A 198 -8.50 -18.77 14.72
N TRP A 199 -8.81 -20.01 14.30
CA TRP A 199 -10.17 -20.40 13.95
C TRP A 199 -11.11 -20.40 15.16
N ASP A 200 -10.68 -20.90 16.31
CA ASP A 200 -11.50 -20.93 17.53
C ASP A 200 -11.80 -19.51 18.04
N GLY A 201 -10.82 -18.59 17.97
CA GLY A 201 -11.05 -17.18 18.25
C GLY A 201 -12.00 -16.50 17.25
N TYR A 202 -11.84 -16.77 15.95
CA TYR A 202 -12.77 -16.28 14.93
C TYR A 202 -14.21 -16.77 15.21
N ARG A 203 -14.35 -18.07 15.49
CA ARG A 203 -15.61 -18.74 15.82
C ARG A 203 -16.28 -18.24 17.09
N GLU A 204 -15.52 -17.76 18.08
CA GLU A 204 -16.06 -17.25 19.34
C GLU A 204 -16.36 -15.74 19.32
N TYR A 205 -15.56 -14.94 18.60
CA TYR A 205 -15.59 -13.46 18.69
C TYR A 205 -15.94 -12.72 17.38
N ALA A 206 -15.90 -13.39 16.22
CA ALA A 206 -16.10 -12.76 14.90
C ALA A 206 -16.93 -13.61 13.91
N TRP A 207 -17.71 -14.58 14.41
CA TRP A 207 -18.47 -15.50 13.55
C TRP A 207 -19.49 -14.79 12.65
N LEU A 208 -19.40 -15.02 11.34
CA LEU A 208 -20.14 -14.33 10.27
C LEU A 208 -19.80 -12.83 10.08
N HIS A 209 -18.85 -12.28 10.85
CA HIS A 209 -18.14 -11.06 10.47
C HIS A 209 -16.95 -11.41 9.57
N ASP A 210 -16.47 -10.43 8.80
CA ASP A 210 -15.39 -10.70 7.85
C ASP A 210 -14.10 -11.12 8.57
N GLU A 211 -13.73 -10.43 9.65
CA GLU A 211 -12.41 -10.58 10.29
C GLU A 211 -12.42 -10.45 11.81
N LEU A 212 -11.44 -11.09 12.45
CA LEU A 212 -11.22 -11.09 13.89
C LEU A 212 -10.28 -9.93 14.30
N ARG A 213 -10.60 -9.32 15.43
CA ARG A 213 -9.68 -8.47 16.21
C ARG A 213 -9.13 -9.27 17.40
N PRO A 214 -7.93 -9.87 17.27
CA PRO A 214 -7.48 -10.99 18.08
C PRO A 214 -6.86 -10.59 19.43
N VAL A 215 -6.70 -9.29 19.71
CA VAL A 215 -6.26 -8.73 21.00
C VAL A 215 -7.49 -8.26 21.81
N SER A 216 -8.43 -7.55 21.19
CA SER A 216 -9.65 -7.07 21.87
C SER A 216 -10.75 -8.13 22.02
N GLY A 217 -10.80 -9.14 21.14
CA GLY A 217 -11.92 -10.06 21.06
C GLY A 217 -13.15 -9.41 20.43
N THR A 218 -12.96 -8.69 19.32
CA THR A 218 -14.03 -8.05 18.54
C THR A 218 -13.88 -8.39 17.05
N SER A 219 -14.62 -7.72 16.17
CA SER A 219 -14.61 -7.96 14.72
C SER A 219 -14.49 -6.66 13.90
N ARG A 220 -14.22 -6.79 12.60
CA ARG A 220 -14.38 -5.73 11.60
C ARG A 220 -14.89 -6.32 10.28
N ASP A 221 -15.57 -5.51 9.47
CA ASP A 221 -16.26 -5.92 8.24
C ASP A 221 -15.84 -5.09 7.00
N PRO A 222 -14.57 -5.16 6.54
CA PRO A 222 -14.12 -4.45 5.33
C PRO A 222 -14.68 -5.05 4.03
N PHE A 223 -14.88 -6.36 3.97
CA PHE A 223 -15.23 -7.14 2.78
C PHE A 223 -16.75 -7.41 2.69
N ALA A 224 -17.51 -6.32 2.84
CA ALA A 224 -18.97 -6.24 2.75
C ALA A 224 -19.79 -6.91 3.89
N GLY A 225 -19.16 -7.52 4.91
CA GLY A 225 -19.86 -8.14 6.04
C GLY A 225 -20.54 -9.46 5.65
N TRP A 226 -19.86 -10.27 4.84
CA TRP A 226 -20.33 -11.59 4.39
C TRP A 226 -19.53 -12.74 5.00
N GLY A 227 -18.50 -12.45 5.81
CA GLY A 227 -17.74 -13.46 6.53
C GLY A 227 -16.53 -13.96 5.76
N ALA A 228 -15.69 -13.07 5.21
CA ALA A 228 -14.45 -13.42 4.49
C ALA A 228 -13.67 -14.55 5.19
N THR A 229 -13.29 -14.39 6.46
CA THR A 229 -12.54 -15.42 7.22
C THR A 229 -13.32 -16.75 7.38
N LEU A 230 -14.65 -16.77 7.35
CA LEU A 230 -15.43 -18.02 7.33
C LEU A 230 -15.21 -18.78 6.01
N VAL A 231 -15.29 -18.07 4.89
CA VAL A 231 -15.26 -18.64 3.53
C VAL A 231 -13.83 -18.96 3.11
N ASP A 232 -12.91 -18.04 3.35
CA ASP A 232 -11.50 -18.15 2.96
C ASP A 232 -10.79 -19.26 3.76
N ALA A 233 -11.28 -19.60 4.96
CA ALA A 233 -10.74 -20.71 5.76
C ALA A 233 -11.30 -22.09 5.37
N LEU A 234 -12.36 -22.21 4.56
CA LEU A 234 -13.04 -23.49 4.30
C LEU A 234 -12.09 -24.57 3.76
N ASP A 235 -11.31 -24.24 2.74
CA ASP A 235 -10.36 -25.19 2.15
C ASP A 235 -9.17 -25.46 3.09
N THR A 236 -8.70 -24.48 3.86
CA THR A 236 -7.71 -24.65 4.93
C THR A 236 -8.18 -25.64 5.98
N LEU A 237 -9.41 -25.50 6.51
CA LEU A 237 -9.99 -26.45 7.46
C LEU A 237 -10.00 -27.86 6.86
N TRP A 238 -10.39 -27.98 5.59
CA TRP A 238 -10.37 -29.26 4.88
C TRP A 238 -8.95 -29.84 4.72
N ILE A 239 -7.97 -29.04 4.28
CA ILE A 239 -6.55 -29.42 4.09
C ILE A 239 -5.91 -29.83 5.42
N MET A 240 -6.20 -29.09 6.49
CA MET A 240 -5.66 -29.33 7.82
C MET A 240 -6.31 -30.54 8.51
N GLY A 241 -7.45 -31.03 8.02
CA GLY A 241 -8.18 -32.15 8.61
C GLY A 241 -9.14 -31.76 9.74
N LEU A 242 -9.44 -30.48 9.87
CA LEU A 242 -10.42 -29.90 10.80
C LEU A 242 -11.83 -30.07 10.20
N LYS A 243 -12.28 -31.33 10.14
CA LYS A 243 -13.49 -31.73 9.39
C LYS A 243 -14.78 -31.34 10.09
N ASP A 244 -14.82 -31.42 11.42
CA ASP A 244 -16.03 -31.08 12.18
C ASP A 244 -16.25 -29.55 12.14
N GLU A 245 -15.16 -28.78 12.18
CA GLU A 245 -15.14 -27.33 11.99
C GLU A 245 -15.55 -26.92 10.56
N PHE A 246 -15.04 -27.61 9.53
CA PHE A 246 -15.47 -27.42 8.15
C PHE A 246 -16.98 -27.69 7.97
N GLU A 247 -17.47 -28.79 8.53
CA GLU A 247 -18.89 -29.15 8.49
C GLU A 247 -19.78 -28.12 9.22
N GLU A 248 -19.28 -27.42 10.24
CA GLU A 248 -19.98 -26.30 10.87
C GLU A 248 -19.96 -25.03 9.98
N ALA A 249 -18.79 -24.69 9.41
CA ALA A 249 -18.62 -23.52 8.53
C ALA A 249 -19.46 -23.63 7.24
N VAL A 250 -19.51 -24.79 6.60
CA VAL A 250 -20.34 -25.05 5.40
C VAL A 250 -21.84 -24.86 5.69
N LYS A 251 -22.29 -25.07 6.94
CA LYS A 251 -23.69 -24.81 7.37
C LYS A 251 -23.92 -23.36 7.84
N ALA A 252 -22.84 -22.58 7.97
CA ALA A 252 -22.89 -21.15 8.24
C ALA A 252 -22.90 -20.33 6.93
N VAL A 253 -22.26 -20.84 5.87
CA VAL A 253 -22.35 -20.30 4.49
C VAL A 253 -23.80 -20.16 4.01
N ASP A 254 -24.69 -21.08 4.38
CA ASP A 254 -26.13 -21.03 4.07
C ASP A 254 -26.85 -19.79 4.68
N LYS A 255 -26.21 -19.08 5.61
CA LYS A 255 -26.75 -17.89 6.30
C LYS A 255 -26.23 -16.57 5.73
N ILE A 256 -25.23 -16.62 4.86
CA ILE A 256 -24.72 -15.44 4.15
C ILE A 256 -25.79 -14.99 3.15
N ASP A 257 -26.07 -13.71 3.08
CA ASP A 257 -26.93 -13.11 2.06
C ASP A 257 -26.12 -12.16 1.20
N PHE A 258 -25.60 -12.66 0.07
CA PHE A 258 -24.82 -11.85 -0.87
C PHE A 258 -25.65 -10.75 -1.54
N THR A 259 -26.99 -10.77 -1.42
CA THR A 259 -27.85 -9.73 -2.01
C THR A 259 -27.85 -8.43 -1.22
N THR A 260 -27.32 -8.37 0.01
CA THR A 260 -27.33 -7.15 0.82
C THR A 260 -26.00 -6.90 1.53
N THR A 261 -25.63 -5.63 1.68
CA THR A 261 -24.47 -5.20 2.49
C THR A 261 -24.72 -3.79 3.05
N SER A 262 -23.99 -3.43 4.10
CA SER A 262 -23.92 -2.05 4.61
C SER A 262 -23.22 -1.11 3.62
N ARG A 263 -22.28 -1.63 2.79
CA ARG A 263 -21.51 -0.86 1.81
C ARG A 263 -22.38 -0.27 0.69
N ALA A 264 -21.87 0.79 0.06
CA ALA A 264 -22.44 1.34 -1.17
C ALA A 264 -22.01 0.55 -2.43
N ASP A 265 -20.88 -0.14 -2.32
CA ASP A 265 -20.08 -0.73 -3.37
C ASP A 265 -19.65 -2.16 -3.03
N ILE A 266 -19.39 -2.98 -4.04
CA ILE A 266 -18.76 -4.30 -3.91
C ILE A 266 -17.39 -4.24 -4.61
N PRO A 267 -16.26 -4.44 -3.91
CA PRO A 267 -14.94 -4.49 -4.54
C PRO A 267 -14.80 -5.82 -5.30
N LEU A 268 -14.84 -5.76 -6.63
CA LEU A 268 -14.97 -6.93 -7.51
C LEU A 268 -13.79 -7.90 -7.40
N PHE A 269 -12.55 -7.37 -7.34
CA PHE A 269 -11.33 -8.16 -7.18
C PHE A 269 -11.32 -8.94 -5.87
N GLU A 270 -11.34 -8.24 -4.73
CA GLU A 270 -11.38 -8.83 -3.39
C GLU A 270 -12.53 -9.84 -3.22
N THR A 271 -13.72 -9.51 -3.73
CA THR A 271 -14.88 -10.40 -3.62
C THR A 271 -14.75 -11.66 -4.48
N THR A 272 -14.05 -11.56 -5.61
CA THR A 272 -13.78 -12.69 -6.50
C THR A 272 -12.75 -13.63 -5.90
N ILE A 273 -11.56 -13.10 -5.53
CA ILE A 273 -10.44 -13.93 -5.07
C ILE A 273 -10.74 -14.62 -3.74
N ARG A 274 -11.41 -13.93 -2.80
CA ARG A 274 -11.82 -14.42 -1.48
C ARG A 274 -13.05 -15.33 -1.58
N TYR A 275 -14.24 -14.74 -1.67
CA TYR A 275 -15.50 -15.49 -1.56
C TYR A 275 -15.73 -16.47 -2.71
N LEU A 276 -15.61 -16.03 -3.97
CA LEU A 276 -15.85 -16.92 -5.11
C LEU A 276 -14.74 -17.99 -5.20
N GLY A 277 -13.48 -17.62 -4.94
CA GLY A 277 -12.35 -18.56 -4.82
C GLY A 277 -12.55 -19.62 -3.73
N GLY A 278 -12.77 -19.20 -2.48
CA GLY A 278 -12.95 -20.07 -1.33
C GLY A 278 -14.12 -21.05 -1.47
N LEU A 279 -15.27 -20.58 -1.96
CA LEU A 279 -16.43 -21.44 -2.22
C LEU A 279 -16.13 -22.51 -3.29
N LEU A 280 -15.51 -22.13 -4.41
CA LEU A 280 -15.18 -23.04 -5.52
C LEU A 280 -14.11 -24.07 -5.12
N ALA A 281 -13.06 -23.65 -4.41
CA ALA A 281 -12.02 -24.57 -3.96
C ALA A 281 -12.49 -25.49 -2.84
N ALA A 282 -13.30 -25.00 -1.89
CA ALA A 282 -13.93 -25.84 -0.86
C ALA A 282 -14.86 -26.91 -1.49
N TYR A 283 -15.60 -26.56 -2.55
CA TYR A 283 -16.38 -27.52 -3.33
C TYR A 283 -15.50 -28.57 -4.04
N ASP A 284 -14.44 -28.14 -4.73
CA ASP A 284 -13.52 -29.06 -5.42
C ASP A 284 -12.79 -30.02 -4.46
N ILE A 285 -12.19 -29.48 -3.39
CA ILE A 285 -11.31 -30.24 -2.49
C ILE A 285 -12.08 -31.17 -1.55
N SER A 286 -13.35 -30.85 -1.23
CA SER A 286 -14.27 -31.76 -0.55
C SER A 286 -14.74 -32.93 -1.43
N GLY A 287 -14.51 -32.83 -2.75
CA GLY A 287 -14.88 -33.81 -3.75
C GLY A 287 -16.29 -33.63 -4.29
N ALA A 288 -16.70 -32.38 -4.54
CA ALA A 288 -18.00 -31.99 -5.10
C ALA A 288 -19.23 -32.47 -4.29
N LYS A 289 -19.09 -32.59 -2.97
CA LYS A 289 -20.15 -33.11 -2.08
C LYS A 289 -21.11 -32.05 -1.57
N HIS A 290 -20.61 -30.85 -1.28
CA HIS A 290 -21.33 -29.79 -0.60
C HIS A 290 -21.91 -28.82 -1.63
N LYS A 291 -23.03 -29.23 -2.26
CA LYS A 291 -23.64 -28.49 -3.38
C LYS A 291 -23.94 -27.03 -3.04
N ASN A 292 -24.34 -26.75 -1.80
CA ASN A 292 -24.62 -25.41 -1.31
C ASN A 292 -23.44 -24.44 -1.51
N LEU A 293 -22.19 -24.90 -1.51
CA LEU A 293 -21.03 -24.07 -1.83
C LEU A 293 -21.00 -23.62 -3.29
N LEU A 294 -21.35 -24.52 -4.23
CA LEU A 294 -21.46 -24.19 -5.65
C LEU A 294 -22.73 -23.37 -5.94
N ASP A 295 -23.84 -23.68 -5.26
CA ASP A 295 -25.09 -22.92 -5.36
C ASP A 295 -24.87 -21.46 -4.88
N LYS A 296 -24.13 -21.26 -3.77
CA LYS A 296 -23.69 -19.94 -3.30
C LYS A 296 -22.66 -19.26 -4.21
N ALA A 297 -21.73 -20.01 -4.80
CA ALA A 297 -20.81 -19.46 -5.79
C ALA A 297 -21.56 -18.91 -7.02
N VAL A 298 -22.63 -19.59 -7.45
CA VAL A 298 -23.52 -19.10 -8.52
C VAL A 298 -24.34 -17.89 -8.05
N GLU A 299 -24.91 -17.90 -6.84
CA GLU A 299 -25.63 -16.75 -6.27
C GLU A 299 -24.78 -15.47 -6.32
N LEU A 300 -23.56 -15.54 -5.79
CA LEU A 300 -22.60 -14.42 -5.80
C LEU A 300 -22.21 -14.02 -7.24
N ALA A 301 -21.95 -14.99 -8.12
CA ALA A 301 -21.48 -14.69 -9.47
C ALA A 301 -22.54 -14.05 -10.40
N GLU A 302 -23.84 -14.25 -10.18
CA GLU A 302 -24.88 -13.48 -10.88
C GLU A 302 -24.87 -11.99 -10.48
N ILE A 303 -24.46 -11.68 -9.24
CA ILE A 303 -24.26 -10.31 -8.77
C ILE A 303 -22.98 -9.74 -9.40
N LEU A 304 -21.85 -10.44 -9.27
CA LEU A 304 -20.55 -9.96 -9.76
C LEU A 304 -20.50 -9.80 -11.28
N ILE A 305 -21.13 -10.68 -12.07
CA ILE A 305 -21.17 -10.53 -13.54
C ILE A 305 -21.98 -9.30 -13.97
N SER A 306 -22.86 -8.77 -13.12
CA SER A 306 -23.61 -7.53 -13.40
C SER A 306 -22.71 -6.28 -13.39
N ALA A 307 -21.49 -6.37 -12.85
CA ALA A 307 -20.48 -5.31 -12.97
C ALA A 307 -19.95 -5.15 -14.42
N PHE A 308 -20.13 -6.16 -15.29
CA PHE A 308 -19.66 -6.20 -16.67
C PHE A 308 -20.71 -5.68 -17.69
N ASP A 309 -21.86 -5.17 -17.25
CA ASP A 309 -22.87 -4.55 -18.13
C ASP A 309 -22.41 -3.15 -18.59
N SER A 310 -21.50 -3.14 -19.57
CA SER A 310 -20.89 -1.95 -20.13
C SER A 310 -20.69 -2.07 -21.65
N PRO A 311 -20.53 -0.95 -22.40
CA PRO A 311 -20.43 -0.96 -23.86
C PRO A 311 -19.33 -1.84 -24.46
N ASN A 312 -18.22 -2.04 -23.73
CA ASN A 312 -17.09 -2.90 -24.11
C ASN A 312 -16.99 -4.18 -23.26
N ARG A 313 -18.00 -4.46 -22.42
CA ARG A 313 -18.05 -5.56 -21.44
C ARG A 313 -16.85 -5.60 -20.48
N MET A 314 -16.21 -4.46 -20.23
CA MET A 314 -15.21 -4.33 -19.16
C MET A 314 -15.90 -4.01 -17.83
N PRO A 315 -15.43 -4.57 -16.70
CA PRO A 315 -16.10 -4.44 -15.41
C PRO A 315 -15.94 -3.06 -14.74
N GLN A 316 -16.92 -2.72 -13.90
CA GLN A 316 -16.74 -1.76 -12.81
C GLN A 316 -16.04 -2.45 -11.64
N MET A 317 -14.81 -2.04 -11.28
CA MET A 317 -14.05 -2.69 -10.20
C MET A 317 -14.66 -2.49 -8.80
N TYR A 318 -15.48 -1.44 -8.64
CA TYR A 318 -16.23 -1.13 -7.43
C TYR A 318 -17.71 -1.01 -7.84
N TYR A 319 -18.47 -2.11 -7.70
CA TYR A 319 -19.80 -2.24 -8.27
C TYR A 319 -20.88 -1.65 -7.34
N TYR A 320 -21.52 -0.57 -7.79
CA TYR A 320 -22.64 0.09 -7.09
C TYR A 320 -23.95 -0.69 -7.28
N TRP A 321 -24.08 -1.77 -6.51
CA TRP A 321 -25.11 -2.81 -6.61
C TRP A 321 -26.57 -2.38 -6.36
N ARG A 322 -26.81 -1.20 -5.78
CA ARG A 322 -28.16 -0.73 -5.42
C ARG A 322 -28.92 -0.28 -6.68
N ALA A 323 -30.20 -0.63 -6.77
CA ALA A 323 -31.01 -0.46 -7.99
C ALA A 323 -30.96 0.94 -8.61
N ASP A 324 -30.95 2.00 -7.81
CA ASP A 324 -30.90 3.40 -8.27
C ASP A 324 -29.62 3.73 -9.06
N PHE A 325 -28.52 3.02 -8.78
CA PHE A 325 -27.25 3.08 -9.50
C PHE A 325 -27.18 1.99 -10.56
N ALA A 326 -27.41 0.72 -10.19
CA ALA A 326 -27.29 -0.44 -11.07
C ALA A 326 -28.26 -0.41 -12.28
N SER A 327 -29.33 0.37 -12.24
CA SER A 327 -30.25 0.57 -13.38
C SER A 327 -29.78 1.59 -14.41
N GLN A 328 -28.70 2.33 -14.13
CA GLN A 328 -28.11 3.30 -15.06
C GLN A 328 -27.16 2.62 -16.06
N LYS A 329 -26.78 3.33 -17.14
CA LYS A 329 -25.80 2.84 -18.11
C LYS A 329 -24.38 3.15 -17.65
N HIS A 330 -23.58 2.12 -17.45
CA HIS A 330 -22.22 2.23 -16.92
C HIS A 330 -21.13 2.01 -17.96
N ARG A 331 -19.91 2.38 -17.60
CA ARG A 331 -18.68 2.11 -18.34
C ARG A 331 -17.56 1.85 -17.32
N ALA A 332 -16.58 1.02 -17.67
CA ALA A 332 -15.40 0.82 -16.85
C ALA A 332 -14.58 2.13 -16.71
N SER A 333 -13.76 2.21 -15.66
CA SER A 333 -12.97 3.41 -15.35
C SER A 333 -11.86 3.67 -16.39
N HIS A 334 -11.54 4.95 -16.59
CA HIS A 334 -10.34 5.40 -17.31
C HIS A 334 -9.03 5.14 -16.54
N HIS A 335 -9.14 4.69 -15.29
CA HIS A 335 -8.03 4.42 -14.39
C HIS A 335 -8.43 3.18 -13.56
N VAL A 336 -7.92 2.03 -13.98
CA VAL A 336 -8.14 0.70 -13.38
C VAL A 336 -6.80 0.11 -13.01
N VAL A 337 -6.71 -0.47 -11.81
CA VAL A 337 -5.53 -1.21 -11.34
C VAL A 337 -5.36 -2.50 -12.14
N LEU A 338 -4.16 -2.76 -12.65
CA LEU A 338 -3.87 -3.94 -13.48
C LEU A 338 -4.22 -5.24 -12.76
N ALA A 339 -3.77 -5.41 -11.51
CA ALA A 339 -4.09 -6.58 -10.69
C ALA A 339 -5.60 -6.81 -10.53
N GLU A 340 -6.37 -5.78 -10.19
CA GLU A 340 -7.81 -5.92 -9.94
C GLU A 340 -8.56 -6.53 -11.14
N ILE A 341 -8.19 -6.15 -12.37
CA ILE A 341 -8.90 -6.56 -13.59
C ILE A 341 -8.38 -7.86 -14.21
N GLY A 342 -7.07 -8.14 -14.19
CA GLY A 342 -6.52 -9.39 -14.74
C GLY A 342 -6.77 -10.61 -13.84
N SER A 343 -6.89 -10.39 -12.53
CA SER A 343 -6.96 -11.45 -11.51
C SER A 343 -8.39 -11.92 -11.19
N LEU A 344 -9.31 -11.80 -12.15
CA LEU A 344 -10.66 -12.38 -12.11
C LEU A 344 -10.76 -13.72 -12.87
N SER A 345 -9.74 -14.05 -13.67
CA SER A 345 -9.85 -15.03 -14.74
C SER A 345 -9.94 -16.48 -14.27
N MET A 346 -9.28 -16.85 -13.16
CA MET A 346 -9.26 -18.21 -12.63
C MET A 346 -10.63 -18.65 -12.09
N GLU A 347 -11.26 -17.80 -11.29
CA GLU A 347 -12.48 -18.06 -10.52
C GLU A 347 -13.68 -18.21 -11.46
N PHE A 348 -13.86 -17.22 -12.34
CA PHE A 348 -14.91 -17.22 -13.35
C PHE A 348 -14.73 -18.37 -14.36
N THR A 349 -13.49 -18.73 -14.70
CA THR A 349 -13.21 -19.93 -15.50
C THR A 349 -13.60 -21.21 -14.76
N ARG A 350 -13.25 -21.35 -13.47
CA ARG A 350 -13.59 -22.55 -12.71
C ARG A 350 -15.09 -22.69 -12.52
N LEU A 351 -15.79 -21.58 -12.26
CA LEU A 351 -17.25 -21.54 -12.22
C LEU A 351 -17.86 -21.93 -13.57
N ALA A 352 -17.36 -21.42 -14.69
CA ALA A 352 -17.80 -21.82 -16.03
C ALA A 352 -17.63 -23.34 -16.25
N GLN A 353 -16.45 -23.90 -15.90
CA GLN A 353 -16.16 -25.33 -16.01
C GLN A 353 -17.09 -26.21 -15.15
N LEU A 354 -17.49 -25.74 -13.97
CA LEU A 354 -18.37 -26.49 -13.05
C LEU A 354 -19.86 -26.35 -13.38
N THR A 355 -20.27 -25.23 -13.99
CA THR A 355 -21.69 -24.93 -14.27
C THR A 355 -22.11 -25.15 -15.72
N GLY A 356 -21.15 -25.19 -16.66
CA GLY A 356 -21.41 -25.19 -18.10
C GLY A 356 -21.94 -23.85 -18.64
N GLN A 357 -21.84 -22.75 -17.88
CA GLN A 357 -22.30 -21.43 -18.29
C GLN A 357 -21.15 -20.59 -18.88
N ASP A 358 -21.02 -20.58 -20.20
CA ASP A 358 -19.95 -19.88 -20.93
C ASP A 358 -19.86 -18.38 -20.63
N LYS A 359 -20.96 -17.71 -20.24
CA LYS A 359 -20.99 -16.28 -19.88
C LYS A 359 -19.93 -15.87 -18.84
N TYR A 360 -19.57 -16.77 -17.92
CA TYR A 360 -18.56 -16.50 -16.92
C TYR A 360 -17.15 -16.51 -17.53
N TYR A 361 -16.89 -17.41 -18.48
CA TYR A 361 -15.63 -17.45 -19.22
C TYR A 361 -15.53 -16.30 -20.24
N ASP A 362 -16.63 -15.94 -20.91
CA ASP A 362 -16.73 -14.83 -21.86
C ASP A 362 -16.24 -13.50 -21.25
N ALA A 363 -16.74 -13.17 -20.06
CA ALA A 363 -16.43 -11.95 -19.33
C ALA A 363 -14.91 -11.77 -19.12
N ILE A 364 -14.20 -12.83 -18.73
CA ILE A 364 -12.75 -12.79 -18.47
C ILE A 364 -11.91 -13.04 -19.74
N ALA A 365 -12.47 -13.67 -20.76
CA ALA A 365 -11.80 -13.86 -22.04
C ALA A 365 -11.64 -12.51 -22.76
N ARG A 366 -12.68 -11.66 -22.73
CA ARG A 366 -12.62 -10.29 -23.28
C ARG A 366 -11.56 -9.41 -22.60
N ILE A 367 -11.39 -9.52 -21.28
CA ILE A 367 -10.29 -8.83 -20.56
C ILE A 367 -8.95 -9.35 -21.06
N THR A 368 -8.79 -10.67 -21.15
CA THR A 368 -7.55 -11.33 -21.58
C THR A 368 -7.18 -10.97 -23.03
N ASP A 369 -8.16 -10.84 -23.91
CA ASP A 369 -7.98 -10.40 -25.30
C ASP A 369 -7.47 -8.95 -25.37
N ASN A 370 -8.02 -8.04 -24.55
CA ASN A 370 -7.56 -6.65 -24.45
C ASN A 370 -6.14 -6.56 -23.87
N LEU A 371 -5.80 -7.39 -22.86
CA LEU A 371 -4.44 -7.48 -22.34
C LEU A 371 -3.45 -7.95 -23.43
N GLU A 372 -3.76 -9.01 -24.18
CA GLU A 372 -2.89 -9.54 -25.24
C GLU A 372 -2.64 -8.53 -26.37
N GLU A 373 -3.64 -7.71 -26.73
CA GLU A 373 -3.48 -6.65 -27.71
C GLU A 373 -2.65 -5.48 -27.14
N PHE A 374 -2.97 -5.01 -25.95
CA PHE A 374 -2.32 -3.86 -25.32
C PHE A 374 -0.84 -4.13 -24.98
N GLN A 375 -0.46 -5.36 -24.64
CA GLN A 375 0.90 -5.75 -24.21
C GLN A 375 2.01 -5.28 -25.17
N LYS A 376 1.70 -5.10 -26.45
CA LYS A 376 2.66 -4.71 -27.51
C LYS A 376 2.68 -3.20 -27.79
N LYS A 377 1.69 -2.45 -27.29
CA LYS A 377 1.50 -1.00 -27.48
C LYS A 377 2.00 -0.16 -26.31
N THR A 378 2.17 -0.77 -25.14
CA THR A 378 2.61 -0.11 -23.89
C THR A 378 3.97 0.58 -24.06
N THR A 379 4.29 1.56 -23.21
CA THR A 379 5.59 2.26 -23.23
C THR A 379 6.78 1.33 -22.92
N LEU A 380 6.52 0.19 -22.25
CA LEU A 380 7.44 -0.94 -22.10
C LEU A 380 6.86 -2.23 -22.73
N PRO A 381 6.93 -2.40 -24.07
CA PRO A 381 6.31 -3.53 -24.77
C PRO A 381 6.74 -4.89 -24.21
N GLY A 382 5.75 -5.72 -23.85
CA GLY A 382 5.90 -6.99 -23.14
C GLY A 382 5.39 -6.95 -21.69
N MET A 383 5.22 -5.77 -21.10
CA MET A 383 4.57 -5.58 -19.80
C MET A 383 3.44 -4.54 -19.89
N TRP A 384 2.57 -4.50 -18.87
CA TRP A 384 1.51 -3.50 -18.74
C TRP A 384 1.80 -2.53 -17.59
N PRO A 385 1.41 -1.25 -17.70
CA PRO A 385 1.52 -0.30 -16.61
C PRO A 385 0.60 -0.71 -15.45
N VAL A 386 0.94 -0.26 -14.23
CA VAL A 386 0.15 -0.48 -13.02
C VAL A 386 -1.30 0.00 -13.15
N TYR A 387 -1.55 1.05 -13.94
CA TYR A 387 -2.88 1.60 -14.18
C TYR A 387 -3.21 1.78 -15.67
N LEU A 388 -4.35 1.25 -16.11
CA LEU A 388 -4.82 1.31 -17.51
C LEU A 388 -6.20 1.96 -17.64
N ASP A 389 -6.52 2.44 -18.85
CA ASP A 389 -7.86 2.85 -19.25
C ASP A 389 -8.65 1.62 -19.74
N ALA A 390 -9.61 1.16 -18.94
CA ALA A 390 -10.50 0.05 -19.28
C ALA A 390 -11.81 0.52 -19.93
N SER A 391 -12.04 1.83 -20.03
CA SER A 391 -13.33 2.41 -20.44
C SER A 391 -13.71 2.07 -21.89
N GLY A 392 -12.72 1.80 -22.75
CA GLY A 392 -12.92 1.61 -24.19
C GLY A 392 -13.51 2.83 -24.88
N CYS A 393 -13.17 4.04 -24.41
CA CYS A 393 -13.69 5.31 -24.90
C CYS A 393 -12.57 6.34 -25.08
N GLY A 394 -12.05 6.42 -26.30
CA GLY A 394 -10.93 7.31 -26.65
C GLY A 394 -11.34 8.78 -26.57
N ARG A 395 -10.62 9.55 -25.75
CA ARG A 395 -10.78 10.99 -25.64
C ARG A 395 -10.00 11.69 -26.75
N HIS A 396 -10.63 11.81 -27.93
CA HIS A 396 -10.25 12.92 -28.79
C HIS A 396 -10.65 14.23 -28.09
N TYR A 397 -9.64 15.04 -27.73
CA TYR A 397 -9.84 16.47 -27.84
C TYR A 397 -10.20 16.74 -29.30
N VAL A 398 -11.31 17.43 -29.53
CA VAL A 398 -11.59 17.99 -30.85
C VAL A 398 -10.60 19.13 -31.00
N ASP A 399 -9.60 18.95 -31.85
CA ASP A 399 -8.75 20.04 -32.28
C ASP A 399 -9.66 21.11 -32.89
N LEU A 400 -9.80 22.24 -32.18
CA LEU A 400 -10.40 23.43 -32.74
C LEU A 400 -9.57 23.78 -33.98
N ALA A 401 -10.24 23.90 -35.12
CA ALA A 401 -9.58 24.02 -36.42
C ALA A 401 -8.49 25.11 -36.39
N PRO A 402 -7.35 24.91 -37.07
CA PRO A 402 -6.24 25.85 -37.05
C PRO A 402 -6.71 27.26 -37.39
N GLU A 403 -6.09 28.24 -36.73
CA GLU A 403 -6.55 29.62 -36.65
C GLU A 403 -6.98 30.17 -38.01
N GLN A 404 -8.17 30.78 -38.06
CA GLN A 404 -8.56 31.57 -39.22
C GLN A 404 -7.53 32.69 -39.38
N GLU A 405 -6.98 32.84 -40.59
CA GLU A 405 -5.95 33.84 -40.88
C GLU A 405 -6.37 35.23 -40.36
N PRO A 406 -5.44 36.01 -39.76
CA PRO A 406 -5.77 37.30 -39.17
C PRO A 406 -6.38 38.21 -40.24
N LEU A 407 -7.60 38.68 -39.98
CA LEU A 407 -8.34 39.54 -40.90
C LEU A 407 -7.55 40.84 -41.14
N THR A 408 -6.90 40.92 -42.29
CA THR A 408 -6.17 42.10 -42.76
C THR A 408 -7.11 43.31 -42.78
N ALA A 409 -6.75 44.36 -42.04
CA ALA A 409 -7.45 45.63 -42.11
C ALA A 409 -7.36 46.23 -43.53
N PRO A 410 -8.38 46.99 -44.00
CA PRO A 410 -8.35 47.55 -45.35
C PRO A 410 -7.21 48.55 -45.55
N GLU A 411 -6.46 48.43 -46.64
CA GLU A 411 -5.53 49.47 -47.07
C GLU A 411 -6.27 50.78 -47.39
N GLY A 412 -5.75 51.90 -46.88
CA GLY A 412 -6.13 53.23 -47.34
C GLY A 412 -6.53 54.22 -46.26
N TYR A 413 -5.55 54.79 -45.56
CA TYR A 413 -5.30 56.23 -45.60
C TYR A 413 -3.83 56.50 -45.25
N LEU A 414 -3.15 57.29 -46.09
CA LEU A 414 -1.75 57.68 -45.90
C LEU A 414 -1.65 59.11 -45.35
N ASP A 415 -0.42 59.41 -44.90
CA ASP A 415 0.30 60.70 -44.94
C ASP A 415 0.51 61.50 -43.63
N ASP A 416 1.77 61.97 -43.55
CA ASP A 416 2.36 63.10 -42.80
C ASP A 416 2.43 63.11 -41.24
N ASP A 417 3.66 62.90 -40.74
CA ASP A 417 4.20 63.44 -39.47
C ASP A 417 4.14 64.98 -39.43
N PRO A 418 4.03 65.60 -38.23
CA PRO A 418 5.22 66.29 -37.71
C PRO A 418 5.40 66.32 -36.17
N GLU A 419 6.64 66.45 -35.73
CA GLU A 419 7.06 66.66 -34.33
C GLU A 419 6.54 67.97 -33.69
N VAL A 420 6.10 67.95 -32.42
CA VAL A 420 6.36 68.99 -31.39
C VAL A 420 6.37 68.39 -29.96
N ASN A 421 7.31 68.82 -29.12
CA ASN A 421 7.42 68.62 -27.65
C ASN A 421 7.71 70.03 -27.03
N PRO A 422 7.61 70.36 -25.70
CA PRO A 422 7.45 69.49 -24.52
C PRO A 422 6.67 69.98 -23.25
N GLN A 423 6.18 69.01 -22.42
CA GLN A 423 6.04 69.04 -20.92
C GLN A 423 5.13 70.12 -20.21
N PRO A 424 4.85 70.09 -18.87
CA PRO A 424 4.37 68.99 -17.97
C PRO A 424 3.32 69.43 -16.85
N ALA A 425 2.96 68.51 -15.91
CA ALA A 425 2.46 68.71 -14.50
C ALA A 425 0.92 68.73 -14.13
N ALA A 426 0.60 68.58 -12.81
CA ALA A 426 -0.74 68.33 -12.17
C ALA A 426 -0.92 69.04 -10.77
N PRO A 427 -2.15 69.18 -10.16
CA PRO A 427 -2.54 68.46 -8.88
C PRO A 427 -4.10 68.31 -8.55
N SER A 428 -4.50 68.00 -7.29
CA SER A 428 -5.87 67.72 -6.69
C SER A 428 -6.10 68.43 -5.30
N PRO A 429 -7.02 68.12 -4.29
CA PRO A 429 -8.24 67.24 -4.11
C PRO A 429 -9.46 67.90 -3.32
N THR A 430 -10.53 67.17 -2.84
CA THR A 430 -11.36 67.35 -1.56
C THR A 430 -12.68 66.49 -1.41
N GLU A 431 -13.27 66.35 -0.19
CA GLU A 431 -14.51 65.59 0.23
C GLU A 431 -15.59 66.44 0.98
N GLU A 432 -16.81 65.91 1.26
CA GLU A 432 -17.78 66.43 2.28
C GLU A 432 -18.71 65.37 2.97
N LEU A 433 -19.29 65.73 4.13
CA LEU A 433 -20.23 64.96 4.99
C LEU A 433 -21.42 65.84 5.48
N SER A 434 -22.36 65.32 6.29
CA SER A 434 -23.61 66.02 6.65
C SER A 434 -23.51 67.02 7.83
N PRO A 435 -24.42 68.03 7.92
CA PRO A 435 -24.18 69.26 8.70
C PRO A 435 -24.16 69.16 10.24
N GLU A 436 -24.62 68.05 10.82
CA GLU A 436 -24.69 67.84 12.27
C GLU A 436 -23.78 66.70 12.76
N GLY A 437 -22.87 66.22 11.89
CA GLY A 437 -21.63 65.55 12.28
C GLY A 437 -21.68 64.08 12.74
N HIS A 438 -22.84 63.40 12.77
CA HIS A 438 -22.95 62.03 13.30
C HIS A 438 -23.65 61.00 12.38
N ARG A 439 -23.17 59.75 12.48
CA ARG A 439 -23.59 58.53 11.74
C ARG A 439 -24.79 57.83 12.39
N TYR A 440 -25.61 57.11 11.62
CA TYR A 440 -26.50 56.06 12.15
C TYR A 440 -26.71 54.85 11.21
N LEU A 441 -26.94 53.68 11.85
CA LEU A 441 -27.46 52.40 11.32
C LEU A 441 -28.74 52.07 12.11
N PRO A 442 -29.73 51.34 11.54
CA PRO A 442 -29.93 49.94 11.96
C PRO A 442 -30.58 49.00 10.90
N LEU A 443 -30.69 47.71 11.26
CA LEU A 443 -31.33 46.63 10.47
C LEU A 443 -32.74 46.25 10.99
N LYS A 444 -33.49 45.47 10.20
CA LYS A 444 -34.71 44.73 10.59
C LYS A 444 -34.76 43.35 9.93
N MET A 445 -35.42 42.38 10.57
CA MET A 445 -35.70 41.03 10.03
C MET A 445 -37.18 40.90 9.59
N PRO A 446 -37.54 39.94 8.71
CA PRO A 446 -38.90 39.69 8.23
C PRO A 446 -39.68 38.61 9.02
N ASP A 447 -40.99 38.51 8.74
CA ASP A 447 -41.97 37.63 9.38
C ASP A 447 -42.16 36.25 8.67
N PRO A 448 -42.73 35.22 9.34
CA PRO A 448 -42.79 33.84 8.83
C PRO A 448 -43.99 33.50 7.90
N ILE A 449 -43.90 32.34 7.23
CA ILE A 449 -44.80 31.85 6.17
C ILE A 449 -45.88 30.88 6.72
N ILE A 450 -47.05 30.85 6.09
CA ILE A 450 -48.16 29.90 6.33
C ILE A 450 -48.45 29.09 5.05
N PHE A 451 -48.80 27.81 5.17
CA PHE A 451 -49.15 26.90 4.06
C PHE A 451 -50.63 26.51 4.04
N THR A 452 -51.20 26.29 2.85
CA THR A 452 -52.51 25.63 2.61
C THR A 452 -52.49 24.81 1.31
N SER A 453 -53.43 23.86 1.19
CA SER A 453 -53.64 22.91 0.08
C SER A 453 -55.14 22.50 0.05
N PRO A 454 -55.66 21.63 -0.86
CA PRO A 454 -55.08 20.96 -2.06
C PRO A 454 -56.02 21.06 -3.31
N ASP A 455 -55.86 20.12 -4.27
CA ASP A 455 -56.90 19.42 -5.09
C ASP A 455 -57.02 19.60 -6.64
N GLU A 456 -57.21 18.45 -7.30
CA GLU A 456 -57.79 18.15 -8.66
C GLU A 456 -57.18 18.75 -9.97
N ALA A 457 -57.27 18.14 -11.17
CA ALA A 457 -57.43 16.72 -11.59
C ALA A 457 -57.19 16.50 -13.13
N ASP A 458 -56.77 15.27 -13.48
CA ASP A 458 -57.07 14.43 -14.69
C ASP A 458 -56.70 14.79 -16.18
N THR A 459 -56.60 13.71 -16.98
CA THR A 459 -56.75 13.56 -18.46
C THR A 459 -55.71 14.06 -19.50
N LYS A 460 -54.86 13.12 -19.95
CA LYS A 460 -54.80 12.48 -21.30
C LYS A 460 -54.63 13.27 -22.65
N ASP A 461 -53.67 12.74 -23.44
CA ASP A 461 -53.78 12.16 -24.82
C ASP A 461 -53.11 12.80 -26.08
N THR A 462 -52.57 11.88 -26.91
CA THR A 462 -52.30 11.95 -28.39
C THR A 462 -51.25 12.87 -29.06
N LYS A 463 -50.07 12.27 -29.32
CA LYS A 463 -49.35 12.17 -30.63
C LYS A 463 -49.59 13.23 -31.76
N LYS A 464 -48.56 14.03 -32.11
CA LYS A 464 -47.75 13.93 -33.37
C LYS A 464 -46.76 15.11 -33.60
N SER A 465 -45.64 14.80 -34.25
CA SER A 465 -44.60 15.71 -34.82
C SER A 465 -45.03 16.33 -36.19
N PRO A 466 -44.25 17.19 -36.89
CA PRO A 466 -42.86 17.68 -36.63
C PRO A 466 -42.59 19.18 -36.95
N SER A 467 -41.30 19.54 -37.11
CA SER A 467 -40.68 20.72 -37.76
C SER A 467 -40.34 21.97 -36.91
N ALA A 468 -39.20 22.57 -37.26
CA ALA A 468 -38.48 23.72 -36.67
C ALA A 468 -38.22 24.78 -37.80
N PRO A 469 -37.42 25.88 -37.70
CA PRO A 469 -36.38 26.22 -36.71
C PRO A 469 -36.25 27.74 -36.33
N GLU A 470 -35.07 28.11 -35.78
CA GLU A 470 -34.34 29.41 -35.88
C GLU A 470 -34.39 30.51 -34.76
N THR A 471 -33.35 30.51 -33.90
CA THR A 471 -32.42 31.64 -33.49
C THR A 471 -32.93 32.97 -32.87
N ALA A 472 -32.16 33.75 -32.09
CA ALA A 472 -30.97 33.59 -31.21
C ALA A 472 -30.64 34.93 -30.47
N GLY A 473 -29.88 34.94 -29.35
CA GLY A 473 -29.38 36.19 -28.71
C GLY A 473 -28.57 36.01 -27.40
N LYS A 474 -27.62 36.91 -27.05
CA LYS A 474 -26.66 36.79 -25.92
C LYS A 474 -26.44 38.09 -25.11
N LEU A 475 -26.06 37.96 -23.82
CA LEU A 475 -24.98 38.67 -23.06
C LEU A 475 -25.01 38.17 -21.57
N SER A 476 -23.96 37.73 -20.86
CA SER A 476 -22.65 38.31 -20.43
C SER A 476 -22.78 39.36 -19.28
N SER A 477 -22.04 39.37 -18.13
CA SER A 477 -20.92 38.54 -17.61
C SER A 477 -20.65 38.72 -16.09
N LYS A 478 -19.96 37.76 -15.42
CA LYS A 478 -19.08 37.85 -14.19
C LYS A 478 -19.67 38.43 -12.86
N GLY A 479 -19.33 37.93 -11.64
CA GLY A 479 -18.58 36.73 -11.23
C GLY A 479 -18.04 36.79 -9.77
N SER A 480 -18.05 35.65 -9.04
CA SER A 480 -17.49 35.39 -7.68
C SER A 480 -18.05 36.17 -6.46
N SER A 481 -18.15 35.59 -5.25
CA SER A 481 -17.99 34.19 -4.81
C SER A 481 -18.51 33.98 -3.36
N SER A 482 -19.28 32.92 -3.09
CA SER A 482 -19.34 32.22 -1.78
C SER A 482 -20.36 31.07 -1.76
N ASP A 483 -20.15 30.01 -2.56
CA ASP A 483 -20.90 28.76 -2.37
C ASP A 483 -20.12 27.56 -2.90
N SER A 484 -19.72 26.64 -2.02
CA SER A 484 -18.83 25.52 -2.37
C SER A 484 -18.93 24.37 -1.36
N LEU A 485 -19.93 23.49 -1.53
CA LEU A 485 -19.90 22.07 -1.12
C LEU A 485 -21.16 21.27 -1.53
N LEU A 486 -22.20 21.92 -2.07
CA LEU A 486 -23.48 21.30 -2.44
C LEU A 486 -23.90 21.57 -3.90
N LYS A 487 -23.16 21.02 -4.87
CA LYS A 487 -23.67 20.57 -6.19
C LYS A 487 -22.56 19.92 -7.04
N ARG A 488 -22.72 18.63 -7.30
CA ARG A 488 -22.25 17.94 -8.52
C ARG A 488 -23.28 16.91 -8.98
N GLN A 489 -24.52 17.38 -9.07
CA GLN A 489 -25.52 16.76 -9.93
C GLN A 489 -25.11 17.05 -11.39
N LEU A 490 -25.32 16.10 -12.30
CA LEU A 490 -25.26 16.35 -13.75
C LEU A 490 -26.69 16.60 -14.27
N ASP A 491 -26.78 17.35 -15.37
CA ASP A 491 -27.94 18.16 -15.76
C ASP A 491 -28.92 17.48 -16.75
N ILE A 492 -29.64 18.34 -17.50
CA ILE A 492 -30.57 18.13 -18.65
C ILE A 492 -32.05 18.03 -18.20
N ASP A 493 -32.98 18.92 -18.61
CA ASP A 493 -32.87 20.12 -19.49
C ASP A 493 -34.01 21.15 -19.24
N ASP A 494 -33.95 22.34 -19.85
CA ASP A 494 -34.95 22.87 -20.81
C ASP A 494 -34.59 24.27 -21.39
N SER A 495 -34.97 24.51 -22.65
CA SER A 495 -34.96 25.76 -23.44
C SER A 495 -33.65 26.42 -23.93
N ASP A 496 -33.48 26.36 -25.26
CA ASP A 496 -32.89 27.32 -26.22
C ASP A 496 -31.39 27.73 -26.23
N SER A 497 -30.72 27.18 -27.26
CA SER A 497 -29.96 27.95 -28.27
C SER A 497 -28.60 28.56 -27.89
N ALA A 498 -27.66 27.71 -27.48
CA ALA A 498 -26.27 27.83 -27.92
C ALA A 498 -25.70 26.45 -28.25
N THR A 499 -24.86 26.35 -29.28
CA THR A 499 -24.13 25.12 -29.60
C THR A 499 -23.06 24.85 -28.55
N LEU A 500 -23.44 24.11 -27.51
CA LEU A 500 -22.50 23.35 -26.71
C LEU A 500 -21.64 22.47 -27.64
N PRO A 501 -20.34 22.29 -27.35
CA PRO A 501 -19.57 21.24 -28.01
C PRO A 501 -20.30 19.92 -27.81
N THR A 502 -20.54 19.18 -28.90
CA THR A 502 -21.05 17.81 -28.78
C THR A 502 -20.11 17.04 -27.85
N PRO A 503 -20.62 16.32 -26.84
CA PRO A 503 -19.77 15.53 -25.95
C PRO A 503 -18.91 14.60 -26.83
N PRO A 504 -17.58 14.54 -26.63
CA PRO A 504 -16.66 13.97 -27.60
C PRO A 504 -17.10 12.57 -27.98
N GLU A 505 -17.30 12.36 -29.29
CA GLU A 505 -17.86 11.11 -29.79
C GLU A 505 -16.95 9.96 -29.36
N CYS A 506 -17.55 8.97 -28.69
CA CYS A 506 -16.81 7.94 -27.98
C CYS A 506 -16.18 6.94 -28.97
N ILE A 507 -15.00 7.27 -29.47
CA ILE A 507 -14.22 6.43 -30.39
C ILE A 507 -13.86 5.13 -29.65
N PRO A 508 -14.25 3.95 -30.16
CA PRO A 508 -13.90 2.69 -29.53
C PRO A 508 -12.39 2.47 -29.53
N GLN A 509 -11.85 2.14 -28.35
CA GLN A 509 -10.45 1.73 -28.17
C GLN A 509 -10.38 0.46 -27.30
N GLY A 510 -9.25 -0.22 -27.32
CA GLY A 510 -8.93 -1.28 -26.36
C GLY A 510 -8.46 -0.72 -25.02
N PHE A 511 -7.62 -1.46 -24.31
CA PHE A 511 -6.85 -0.88 -23.20
C PHE A 511 -5.74 0.04 -23.72
N GLU A 512 -5.55 1.15 -23.03
CA GLU A 512 -4.45 2.12 -23.21
C GLU A 512 -3.89 2.52 -21.83
N SER A 513 -2.75 3.23 -21.77
CA SER A 513 -2.27 3.75 -20.48
C SER A 513 -3.17 4.86 -19.94
N SER A 514 -3.42 4.85 -18.64
CA SER A 514 -4.09 5.96 -17.94
C SER A 514 -3.15 7.11 -17.55
N GLY A 515 -1.83 6.96 -17.81
CA GLY A 515 -0.77 7.83 -17.33
C GLY A 515 -0.63 9.15 -18.10
N GLY A 516 -0.72 10.27 -17.37
CA GLY A 516 -0.48 11.62 -17.89
C GLY A 516 1.00 11.98 -18.09
N GLY A 517 1.82 11.07 -18.62
CA GLY A 517 3.22 11.35 -19.04
C GLY A 517 4.31 10.42 -18.45
N ARG A 518 3.99 9.58 -17.47
CA ARG A 518 4.84 8.45 -17.02
C ARG A 518 3.99 7.23 -16.67
N ASP A 519 4.53 6.06 -16.96
CA ASP A 519 3.97 4.75 -16.63
C ASP A 519 4.89 4.05 -15.61
N GLU A 520 4.32 3.49 -14.53
CA GLU A 520 5.05 2.58 -13.63
C GLU A 520 4.82 1.11 -14.01
N TYR A 521 5.88 0.32 -13.99
CA TYR A 521 5.89 -1.13 -14.20
C TYR A 521 6.56 -1.82 -13.01
N THR A 522 5.93 -2.86 -12.46
CA THR A 522 6.52 -3.65 -11.36
C THR A 522 6.00 -5.10 -11.36
N LEU A 523 6.45 -5.88 -10.37
CA LEU A 523 5.83 -7.12 -9.92
C LEU A 523 5.35 -7.01 -8.46
N GLY A 524 5.35 -5.82 -7.86
CA GLY A 524 4.70 -5.59 -6.57
C GLY A 524 3.20 -5.34 -6.70
N GLY A 525 2.64 -4.83 -5.60
CA GLY A 525 1.25 -4.41 -5.45
C GLY A 525 0.67 -3.71 -6.67
N MET A 526 -0.63 -3.91 -6.90
CA MET A 526 -1.39 -3.36 -8.04
C MET A 526 -1.06 -3.97 -9.41
N SER A 527 -0.15 -4.96 -9.50
CA SER A 527 0.24 -5.57 -10.78
C SER A 527 0.59 -7.06 -10.71
N ASP A 528 1.28 -7.48 -9.64
CA ASP A 528 1.55 -8.86 -9.19
C ASP A 528 0.67 -9.98 -9.79
N SER A 529 -0.56 -10.11 -9.30
CA SER A 529 -1.45 -11.25 -9.50
C SER A 529 -1.92 -11.42 -10.95
N THR A 530 -1.88 -10.36 -11.76
CA THR A 530 -2.15 -10.46 -13.20
C THR A 530 -1.06 -11.21 -13.94
N TYR A 531 0.22 -11.00 -13.60
CA TYR A 531 1.32 -11.80 -14.15
C TYR A 531 1.27 -13.24 -13.62
N GLU A 532 0.86 -13.41 -12.36
CA GLU A 532 0.68 -14.70 -11.72
C GLU A 532 -0.40 -15.57 -12.37
N TYR A 533 -1.51 -14.95 -12.77
CA TYR A 533 -2.64 -15.66 -13.35
C TYR A 533 -2.33 -16.21 -14.74
N LEU A 534 -1.33 -15.68 -15.46
CA LEU A 534 -0.95 -16.20 -16.77
C LEU A 534 -0.55 -17.71 -16.75
N PRO A 535 0.44 -18.18 -15.98
CA PRO A 535 0.72 -19.61 -15.86
C PRO A 535 -0.39 -20.38 -15.15
N LYS A 536 -1.02 -19.81 -14.11
CA LYS A 536 -2.09 -20.48 -13.35
C LYS A 536 -3.32 -20.80 -14.23
N GLN A 537 -3.79 -19.83 -15.01
CA GLN A 537 -4.91 -19.96 -15.94
C GLN A 537 -4.58 -20.87 -17.14
N TYR A 538 -3.33 -20.88 -17.61
CA TYR A 538 -2.89 -21.87 -18.60
C TYR A 538 -3.00 -23.31 -18.05
N LEU A 539 -2.70 -23.54 -16.76
CA LEU A 539 -2.93 -24.85 -16.12
C LEU A 539 -4.43 -25.18 -15.98
N LEU A 540 -5.24 -24.20 -15.57
CA LEU A 540 -6.68 -24.38 -15.36
C LEU A 540 -7.44 -24.68 -16.66
N LEU A 541 -7.01 -24.10 -17.78
CA LEU A 541 -7.53 -24.38 -19.12
C LEU A 541 -6.88 -25.62 -19.79
N GLY A 542 -6.13 -26.44 -19.05
CA GLY A 542 -5.49 -27.64 -19.59
C GLY A 542 -4.49 -27.35 -20.71
N GLY A 543 -3.88 -26.17 -20.69
CA GLY A 543 -2.99 -25.64 -21.71
C GLY A 543 -3.65 -25.28 -23.04
N GLN A 544 -4.98 -25.32 -23.18
CA GLN A 544 -5.61 -25.22 -24.50
C GLN A 544 -5.42 -23.85 -25.18
N VAL A 545 -5.44 -22.75 -24.41
CA VAL A 545 -5.37 -21.39 -24.93
C VAL A 545 -3.96 -20.81 -24.77
N GLU A 546 -3.21 -20.71 -25.88
CA GLU A 546 -1.78 -20.38 -25.84
C GLU A 546 -1.48 -18.93 -25.44
N LYS A 547 -2.44 -17.98 -25.54
CA LYS A 547 -2.23 -16.55 -25.24
C LYS A 547 -1.62 -16.29 -23.86
N TYR A 548 -2.09 -17.02 -22.84
CA TYR A 548 -1.61 -16.88 -21.47
C TYR A 548 -0.11 -17.20 -21.36
N ARG A 549 0.35 -18.24 -22.06
CA ARG A 549 1.78 -18.57 -22.17
C ARG A 549 2.54 -17.50 -22.95
N THR A 550 2.04 -17.14 -24.13
CA THR A 550 2.66 -16.14 -25.03
C THR A 550 2.87 -14.80 -24.32
N MET A 551 1.88 -14.36 -23.54
CA MET A 551 1.97 -13.17 -22.70
C MET A 551 3.00 -13.35 -21.57
N TYR A 552 2.96 -14.46 -20.84
CA TYR A 552 3.90 -14.74 -19.74
C TYR A 552 5.36 -14.75 -20.21
N GLU A 553 5.66 -15.47 -21.30
CA GLU A 553 7.03 -15.57 -21.83
C GLU A 553 7.58 -14.19 -22.22
N GLN A 554 6.76 -13.35 -22.88
CA GLN A 554 7.11 -11.95 -23.19
C GLN A 554 7.33 -11.10 -21.93
N SER A 555 6.42 -11.15 -20.95
CA SER A 555 6.56 -10.39 -19.70
C SER A 555 7.79 -10.80 -18.91
N MET A 556 8.05 -12.11 -18.74
CA MET A 556 9.20 -12.57 -17.95
C MET A 556 10.54 -12.20 -18.58
N ASP A 557 10.64 -12.14 -19.92
CA ASP A 557 11.88 -11.68 -20.57
C ASP A 557 12.09 -10.15 -20.44
N VAL A 558 11.02 -9.36 -20.34
CA VAL A 558 11.09 -7.92 -20.01
C VAL A 558 11.40 -7.69 -18.53
N VAL A 559 10.72 -8.38 -17.61
CA VAL A 559 10.99 -8.38 -16.16
C VAL A 559 12.46 -8.71 -15.90
N LYS A 560 12.96 -9.83 -16.45
CA LYS A 560 14.37 -10.25 -16.33
C LYS A 560 15.35 -9.22 -16.87
N LYS A 561 14.95 -8.39 -17.82
CA LYS A 561 15.81 -7.34 -18.38
C LYS A 561 15.79 -6.07 -17.52
N HIS A 562 14.61 -5.60 -17.09
CA HIS A 562 14.43 -4.23 -16.59
C HIS A 562 14.01 -4.08 -15.13
N LEU A 563 13.37 -5.10 -14.52
CA LEU A 563 12.93 -5.02 -13.11
C LEU A 563 13.85 -5.76 -12.15
N LEU A 564 14.46 -6.87 -12.59
CA LEU A 564 15.30 -7.66 -11.69
C LEU A 564 16.65 -6.98 -11.45
N PHE A 565 17.14 -7.04 -10.20
CA PHE A 565 18.47 -6.55 -9.85
C PHE A 565 19.06 -7.38 -8.71
N ARG A 566 20.39 -7.32 -8.53
CA ARG A 566 21.06 -7.87 -7.34
C ARG A 566 21.31 -6.73 -6.36
N PRO A 567 20.91 -6.86 -5.08
CA PRO A 567 21.20 -5.85 -4.07
C PRO A 567 22.68 -5.86 -3.69
N MET A 568 23.26 -4.68 -3.47
CA MET A 568 24.63 -4.52 -2.97
C MET A 568 24.66 -4.76 -1.45
N LEU A 569 25.00 -5.98 -1.03
CA LEU A 569 24.90 -6.40 0.37
C LEU A 569 26.27 -6.67 1.03
N PRO A 570 26.43 -6.46 2.35
CA PRO A 570 27.72 -6.56 3.03
C PRO A 570 28.40 -7.93 3.04
N LYS A 571 27.69 -9.02 2.71
CA LYS A 571 28.26 -10.38 2.57
C LYS A 571 28.17 -10.90 1.13
N GLU A 572 27.88 -10.00 0.20
CA GLU A 572 27.86 -10.23 -1.26
C GLU A 572 26.89 -11.36 -1.66
N GLU A 573 25.78 -11.52 -0.92
CA GLU A 573 24.77 -12.56 -1.14
C GLU A 573 24.29 -12.62 -2.61
N ASP A 574 24.25 -13.84 -3.18
CA ASP A 574 23.84 -14.09 -4.59
C ASP A 574 22.32 -14.28 -4.72
N ILE A 575 21.57 -13.22 -4.39
CA ILE A 575 20.11 -13.14 -4.43
C ILE A 575 19.63 -12.15 -5.51
N LEU A 576 18.32 -12.11 -5.77
CA LEU A 576 17.68 -11.13 -6.64
C LEU A 576 16.46 -10.51 -5.97
N PHE A 577 16.18 -9.25 -6.32
CA PHE A 577 14.93 -8.55 -6.05
C PHE A 577 14.30 -8.08 -7.38
N SER A 578 13.05 -7.61 -7.32
CA SER A 578 12.34 -7.02 -8.47
C SER A 578 11.77 -5.65 -8.11
N GLY A 579 12.27 -4.60 -8.75
CA GLY A 579 11.94 -3.21 -8.44
C GLY A 579 10.69 -2.65 -9.13
N LYS A 580 10.60 -1.32 -9.15
CA LYS A 580 9.62 -0.52 -9.91
C LYS A 580 10.34 0.29 -10.98
N LEU A 581 9.91 0.21 -12.22
CA LEU A 581 10.47 0.97 -13.35
C LEU A 581 9.49 2.05 -13.79
N ASN A 582 9.91 3.30 -13.70
CA ASN A 582 9.12 4.46 -14.11
C ASN A 582 9.54 4.93 -15.51
N VAL A 583 8.71 4.70 -16.52
CA VAL A 583 9.00 4.97 -17.94
C VAL A 583 8.27 6.25 -18.40
N PRO A 584 8.96 7.28 -18.94
CA PRO A 584 8.29 8.46 -19.49
C PRO A 584 7.61 8.18 -20.84
N SER A 585 6.41 8.69 -21.05
CA SER A 585 5.58 8.36 -22.23
C SER A 585 6.15 8.90 -23.56
N ASN A 586 6.92 10.00 -23.51
CA ASN A 586 7.45 10.68 -24.70
C ASN A 586 8.95 10.38 -24.98
N SER A 587 9.45 9.21 -24.54
CA SER A 587 10.86 8.81 -24.68
C SER A 587 11.20 8.30 -26.09
N GLY A 588 11.39 9.22 -27.04
CA GLY A 588 11.50 8.93 -28.47
C GLY A 588 12.54 7.88 -28.91
N ASP A 589 13.71 7.76 -28.26
CA ASP A 589 14.78 6.84 -28.71
C ASP A 589 15.68 6.22 -27.62
N ILE A 590 15.47 6.50 -26.32
CA ILE A 590 16.31 5.93 -25.23
C ILE A 590 15.45 5.22 -24.19
N LYS A 591 15.51 3.88 -24.18
CA LYS A 591 14.68 2.98 -23.35
C LYS A 591 15.33 2.65 -22.00
N THR A 592 15.54 3.66 -21.17
CA THR A 592 15.91 3.52 -19.76
C THR A 592 14.95 4.34 -18.90
N GLY A 593 13.91 3.69 -18.38
CA GLY A 593 13.11 4.25 -17.28
C GLY A 593 13.89 4.21 -15.97
N ASP A 594 13.43 4.98 -14.98
CA ASP A 594 14.10 5.05 -13.67
C ASP A 594 13.72 3.80 -12.84
N LEU A 595 14.70 2.98 -12.47
CA LEU A 595 14.49 1.80 -11.63
C LEU A 595 14.61 2.19 -10.15
N THR A 596 13.48 2.21 -9.44
CA THR A 596 13.48 2.27 -7.97
C THR A 596 13.76 0.88 -7.42
N ALA A 597 14.89 0.74 -6.71
CA ALA A 597 15.38 -0.49 -6.09
C ALA A 597 14.64 -0.84 -4.78
N GLU A 598 13.31 -0.71 -4.79
CA GLU A 598 12.41 -1.18 -3.75
C GLU A 598 12.19 -2.70 -3.88
N ASN A 599 12.06 -3.41 -2.77
CA ASN A 599 11.49 -4.75 -2.74
C ASN A 599 10.34 -4.79 -1.71
N ALA A 600 9.12 -5.02 -2.18
CA ALA A 600 7.94 -5.19 -1.34
C ALA A 600 7.75 -6.66 -0.91
N HIS A 601 6.94 -6.88 0.13
CA HIS A 601 6.51 -8.21 0.55
C HIS A 601 5.61 -8.85 -0.51
N LEU A 602 4.62 -8.10 -1.02
CA LEU A 602 3.78 -8.49 -2.17
C LEU A 602 4.60 -9.09 -3.33
N THR A 603 5.72 -8.49 -3.70
CA THR A 603 6.61 -8.96 -4.78
C THR A 603 7.16 -10.38 -4.56
N CYS A 604 7.14 -10.91 -3.33
CA CYS A 604 7.74 -12.19 -2.99
C CYS A 604 7.03 -13.41 -3.59
N PHE A 605 5.79 -13.29 -4.09
CA PHE A 605 5.11 -14.36 -4.83
C PHE A 605 5.90 -14.77 -6.11
N ALA A 606 6.68 -13.82 -6.66
CA ALA A 606 7.35 -13.97 -7.95
C ALA A 606 8.32 -15.16 -7.99
N GLY A 607 8.91 -15.57 -6.87
CA GLY A 607 9.73 -16.78 -6.80
C GLY A 607 8.94 -18.04 -7.21
N GLY A 608 7.75 -18.22 -6.66
CA GLY A 608 6.82 -19.31 -6.98
C GLY A 608 6.34 -19.24 -8.43
N MET A 609 5.94 -18.06 -8.89
CA MET A 609 5.54 -17.81 -10.29
C MET A 609 6.65 -18.21 -11.28
N PHE A 610 7.86 -17.66 -11.12
CA PHE A 610 9.01 -17.96 -11.99
C PHE A 610 9.33 -19.46 -11.99
N GLY A 611 9.29 -20.12 -10.83
CA GLY A 611 9.51 -21.56 -10.72
C GLY A 611 8.45 -22.40 -11.45
N MET A 612 7.19 -22.00 -11.34
CA MET A 612 6.07 -22.65 -12.03
C MET A 612 6.23 -22.51 -13.54
N GLY A 613 6.45 -21.30 -14.04
CA GLY A 613 6.67 -21.02 -15.47
C GLY A 613 7.90 -21.72 -16.04
N ALA A 614 9.00 -21.78 -15.28
CA ALA A 614 10.22 -22.50 -15.68
C ALA A 614 9.97 -23.99 -15.98
N LYS A 615 9.12 -24.65 -15.16
CA LYS A 615 8.69 -26.05 -15.38
C LYS A 615 7.66 -26.16 -16.49
N LEU A 616 6.67 -25.27 -16.51
CA LEU A 616 5.50 -25.34 -17.37
C LEU A 616 5.82 -25.05 -18.84
N PHE A 617 6.75 -24.12 -19.08
CA PHE A 617 7.11 -23.63 -20.41
C PHE A 617 8.54 -24.01 -20.83
N ASN A 618 9.21 -24.90 -20.08
CA ASN A 618 10.56 -25.40 -20.36
C ASN A 618 11.61 -24.27 -20.50
N ARG A 619 11.68 -23.41 -19.48
CA ARG A 619 12.63 -22.28 -19.36
C ARG A 619 13.55 -22.53 -18.16
N PRO A 620 14.54 -23.44 -18.27
CA PRO A 620 15.31 -23.93 -17.12
C PRO A 620 16.14 -22.84 -16.42
N GLU A 621 16.55 -21.79 -17.11
CA GLU A 621 17.23 -20.62 -16.57
C GLU A 621 16.35 -19.82 -15.59
N ASP A 622 15.03 -19.75 -15.85
CA ASP A 622 14.07 -19.07 -14.98
C ASP A 622 13.92 -19.79 -13.63
N LEU A 623 14.32 -21.07 -13.52
CA LEU A 623 14.34 -21.80 -12.24
C LEU A 623 15.48 -21.35 -11.32
N GLU A 624 16.59 -20.83 -11.84
CA GLU A 624 17.64 -20.24 -11.00
C GLU A 624 17.25 -18.82 -10.57
N VAL A 625 16.57 -18.07 -11.44
CA VAL A 625 15.93 -16.78 -11.09
C VAL A 625 14.91 -16.97 -9.96
N ALA A 626 14.03 -17.96 -10.08
CA ALA A 626 13.03 -18.32 -9.07
C ALA A 626 13.64 -18.57 -7.68
N LYS A 627 14.76 -19.32 -7.62
CA LYS A 627 15.49 -19.54 -6.36
C LYS A 627 16.05 -18.24 -5.81
N LYS A 628 16.73 -17.43 -6.63
CA LYS A 628 17.37 -16.18 -6.17
C LYS A 628 16.37 -15.14 -5.66
N LEU A 629 15.19 -15.06 -6.28
CA LEU A 629 14.07 -14.24 -5.78
C LEU A 629 13.56 -14.78 -4.43
N THR A 630 13.37 -16.10 -4.31
CA THR A 630 12.91 -16.72 -3.07
C THR A 630 13.93 -16.57 -1.93
N GLU A 631 15.22 -16.81 -2.18
CA GLU A 631 16.29 -16.55 -1.20
C GLU A 631 16.39 -15.07 -0.84
N GLY A 632 16.09 -14.16 -1.77
CA GLY A 632 15.97 -12.73 -1.49
C GLY A 632 14.93 -12.43 -0.43
N CYS A 633 13.69 -12.91 -0.60
CA CYS A 633 12.65 -12.75 0.41
C CYS A 633 12.98 -13.46 1.75
N VAL A 634 13.66 -14.61 1.70
CA VAL A 634 14.16 -15.31 2.90
C VAL A 634 15.25 -14.52 3.63
N TRP A 635 16.09 -13.80 2.89
CA TRP A 635 17.07 -12.85 3.43
C TRP A 635 16.35 -11.63 4.04
N SER A 636 15.28 -11.13 3.42
CA SER A 636 14.46 -10.02 3.95
C SER A 636 13.76 -10.37 5.28
N TYR A 637 13.39 -11.64 5.49
CA TYR A 637 12.97 -12.13 6.81
C TYR A 637 14.15 -12.23 7.80
N GLY A 638 15.36 -12.51 7.31
CA GLY A 638 16.57 -12.69 8.13
C GLY A 638 17.30 -11.40 8.55
N MET A 639 17.01 -10.25 7.92
CA MET A 639 17.70 -8.99 8.20
C MET A 639 17.17 -8.22 9.42
N THR A 640 15.97 -8.57 9.92
CA THR A 640 15.28 -7.81 10.99
C THR A 640 15.43 -8.47 12.38
N PRO A 641 15.35 -7.70 13.48
CA PRO A 641 15.42 -8.25 14.84
C PRO A 641 14.24 -9.17 15.21
N THR A 642 13.10 -9.03 14.54
CA THR A 642 11.92 -9.90 14.70
C THR A 642 12.06 -11.26 14.01
N GLY A 643 12.86 -11.34 12.95
CA GLY A 643 12.88 -12.48 12.03
C GLY A 643 11.74 -12.46 10.99
N VAL A 644 11.16 -11.28 10.73
CA VAL A 644 10.01 -11.04 9.85
C VAL A 644 10.33 -9.86 8.92
N MET A 645 10.01 -9.95 7.62
CA MET A 645 10.30 -8.85 6.68
C MET A 645 9.28 -7.71 6.76
N PRO A 646 9.69 -6.45 6.47
CA PRO A 646 8.76 -5.32 6.36
C PRO A 646 7.92 -5.40 5.07
N GLU A 647 6.76 -4.75 5.06
CA GLU A 647 5.91 -4.63 3.86
C GLU A 647 6.66 -4.05 2.63
N ALA A 648 7.58 -3.07 2.82
CA ALA A 648 8.42 -2.54 1.72
C ALA A 648 9.71 -1.87 2.22
N PHE A 649 10.82 -2.07 1.49
CA PHE A 649 12.12 -1.46 1.77
C PHE A 649 12.94 -1.21 0.50
N GLU A 650 13.94 -0.32 0.57
CA GLU A 650 14.85 0.05 -0.53
C GLU A 650 16.30 -0.30 -0.18
N VAL A 651 17.09 -0.59 -1.21
CA VAL A 651 18.49 -0.99 -1.16
C VAL A 651 19.25 -0.37 -2.32
N VAL A 652 20.59 -0.38 -2.29
CA VAL A 652 21.39 -0.07 -3.49
C VAL A 652 21.36 -1.27 -4.45
N ALA A 653 21.04 -1.03 -5.72
CA ALA A 653 21.20 -2.03 -6.78
C ALA A 653 22.64 -2.04 -7.34
N CYS A 654 23.20 -3.21 -7.58
CA CYS A 654 24.48 -3.35 -8.28
C CYS A 654 24.33 -3.14 -9.80
N GLU A 655 25.33 -2.52 -10.42
CA GLU A 655 25.39 -2.27 -11.88
C GLU A 655 25.38 -3.56 -12.71
N ASP A 656 26.12 -4.59 -12.25
CA ASP A 656 26.06 -5.96 -12.78
C ASP A 656 25.46 -6.89 -11.71
N ARG A 657 24.75 -7.94 -12.15
CA ARG A 657 24.13 -8.94 -11.25
C ARG A 657 25.10 -10.06 -10.87
N ASN A 658 26.16 -10.26 -11.66
CA ASN A 658 27.16 -11.31 -11.48
C ASN A 658 28.32 -10.79 -10.61
N ASP A 659 28.82 -9.58 -10.93
CA ASP A 659 29.84 -8.86 -10.18
C ASP A 659 29.19 -7.75 -9.34
N CYS A 660 29.20 -7.92 -8.03
CA CYS A 660 28.44 -7.08 -7.09
C CYS A 660 29.14 -7.08 -5.73
N HIS A 661 30.12 -6.18 -5.61
CA HIS A 661 30.97 -6.03 -4.43
C HIS A 661 30.44 -4.95 -3.48
N TRP A 662 30.69 -5.11 -2.17
CA TRP A 662 30.21 -4.17 -1.16
C TRP A 662 30.93 -2.81 -1.19
N ASN A 663 30.34 -1.81 -1.85
CA ASN A 663 30.82 -0.43 -1.83
C ASN A 663 30.13 0.39 -0.73
N LYS A 664 30.80 0.49 0.43
CA LYS A 664 30.32 1.29 1.57
C LYS A 664 30.13 2.78 1.27
N THR A 665 30.88 3.35 0.32
CA THR A 665 30.76 4.78 -0.03
C THR A 665 29.45 5.02 -0.79
N ALA A 666 29.18 4.25 -1.84
CA ALA A 666 27.92 4.32 -2.58
C ALA A 666 26.68 4.06 -1.69
N TYR A 667 26.79 3.12 -0.74
CA TYR A 667 25.74 2.90 0.27
C TYR A 667 25.50 4.11 1.19
N TRP A 668 26.53 4.92 1.48
CA TRP A 668 26.38 6.13 2.27
C TRP A 668 25.86 7.31 1.44
N GLU A 669 26.32 7.42 0.19
CA GLU A 669 25.84 8.40 -0.79
C GLU A 669 24.33 8.24 -1.05
N GLU A 670 23.83 7.01 -1.20
CA GLU A 670 22.38 6.75 -1.36
C GLU A 670 21.54 7.09 -0.10
N ILE A 671 22.15 7.10 1.10
CA ILE A 671 21.46 7.48 2.35
C ILE A 671 21.41 9.01 2.55
N ASP A 672 22.31 9.77 1.92
CA ASP A 672 22.39 11.24 1.98
C ASP A 672 22.79 11.85 0.61
N PRO A 673 22.00 11.63 -0.47
CA PRO A 673 22.37 11.95 -1.85
C PRO A 673 22.39 13.46 -2.17
N ARG A 674 22.24 14.30 -1.14
CA ARG A 674 22.29 15.76 -1.21
C ARG A 674 23.25 16.37 -0.18
N TYR A 675 24.19 15.57 0.36
CA TYR A 675 25.10 15.99 1.42
C TYR A 675 25.87 17.28 1.07
N GLU A 676 26.33 17.44 -0.17
CA GLU A 676 27.04 18.64 -0.65
C GLU A 676 26.16 19.88 -0.59
N ILE A 677 24.96 19.83 -1.19
CA ILE A 677 23.98 20.93 -1.20
C ILE A 677 23.58 21.28 0.25
N ARG A 678 23.42 20.27 1.11
CA ARG A 678 23.07 20.40 2.52
C ARG A 678 24.17 21.10 3.34
N LEU A 679 25.44 20.88 3.00
CA LEU A 679 26.59 21.55 3.61
C LEU A 679 26.81 22.97 3.05
N GLN A 680 26.83 23.14 1.73
CA GLN A 680 26.96 24.44 1.06
C GLN A 680 25.84 25.42 1.46
N GLY A 681 24.61 24.91 1.62
CA GLY A 681 23.48 25.68 2.14
C GLY A 681 23.69 26.15 3.57
N TYR A 682 24.23 25.30 4.46
CA TYR A 682 24.57 25.69 5.83
C TYR A 682 25.70 26.71 5.89
N GLU A 683 26.77 26.52 5.10
CA GLU A 683 27.88 27.49 5.00
C GLU A 683 27.38 28.87 4.54
N SER A 684 26.53 28.89 3.51
CA SER A 684 25.90 30.13 3.01
C SER A 684 25.04 30.83 4.07
N GLN A 685 24.22 30.07 4.81
CA GLN A 685 23.43 30.60 5.93
C GLN A 685 24.31 31.09 7.08
N MET A 686 25.44 30.45 7.34
CA MET A 686 26.39 30.87 8.36
C MET A 686 27.15 32.15 7.99
N GLU A 687 27.45 32.42 6.72
CA GLU A 687 27.98 33.72 6.29
C GLU A 687 26.93 34.83 6.36
N ILE A 688 25.67 34.54 6.00
CA ILE A 688 24.54 35.46 6.21
C ILE A 688 24.42 35.80 7.70
N TYR A 689 24.41 34.80 8.58
CA TYR A 689 24.37 34.98 10.03
C TYR A 689 25.55 35.80 10.56
N LYS A 690 26.78 35.52 10.13
CA LYS A 690 27.97 36.31 10.50
C LYS A 690 27.84 37.77 10.07
N SER A 691 27.36 38.03 8.85
CA SER A 691 27.17 39.40 8.36
C SER A 691 26.09 40.16 9.12
N GLN A 692 24.96 39.49 9.43
CA GLN A 692 23.89 40.05 10.24
C GLN A 692 24.34 40.31 11.68
N MET A 693 25.05 39.38 12.32
CA MET A 693 25.62 39.56 13.67
C MET A 693 26.69 40.66 13.72
N ALA A 694 27.50 40.81 12.67
CA ALA A 694 28.46 41.90 12.57
C ALA A 694 27.77 43.26 12.41
N SER A 695 26.70 43.34 11.60
CA SER A 695 25.86 44.52 11.43
C SER A 695 25.12 44.89 12.73
N ALA A 696 24.44 43.93 13.35
CA ALA A 696 23.82 44.07 14.66
C ALA A 696 24.81 44.55 15.73
N SER A 697 26.00 43.97 15.78
CA SER A 697 27.06 44.36 16.72
C SER A 697 27.66 45.74 16.43
N SER A 698 27.66 46.20 15.18
CA SER A 698 28.14 47.54 14.84
C SER A 698 27.10 48.60 15.14
N TRP A 699 25.83 48.35 14.81
CA TRP A 699 24.67 49.16 15.21
C TRP A 699 24.58 49.31 16.72
N TYR A 700 24.63 48.19 17.46
CA TYR A 700 24.55 48.18 18.93
C TYR A 700 25.67 49.00 19.58
N LYS A 701 26.89 48.92 19.03
CA LYS A 701 28.04 49.74 19.48
C LYS A 701 27.89 51.22 19.10
N ALA A 702 27.31 51.53 17.95
CA ALA A 702 27.04 52.89 17.52
C ALA A 702 25.98 53.55 18.41
N GLU A 703 24.92 52.82 18.77
CA GLU A 703 23.87 53.28 19.67
C GLU A 703 24.40 53.53 21.10
N LEU A 704 25.19 52.58 21.64
CA LEU A 704 25.91 52.79 22.92
C LEU A 704 26.88 53.97 22.86
N ALA A 705 27.56 54.20 21.73
CA ALA A 705 28.45 55.33 21.55
C ALA A 705 27.67 56.66 21.45
N ALA A 706 26.50 56.68 20.81
CA ALA A 706 25.62 57.85 20.77
C ALA A 706 25.10 58.21 22.17
N MET A 707 24.70 57.20 22.97
CA MET A 707 24.29 57.38 24.37
C MET A 707 25.42 57.78 25.32
N THR A 708 26.69 57.67 24.92
CA THR A 708 27.86 58.02 25.76
C THR A 708 28.72 59.16 25.20
N ALA A 709 28.33 59.76 24.07
CA ALA A 709 29.00 60.92 23.50
C ALA A 709 28.68 62.22 24.28
N PRO A 710 29.65 63.10 24.53
CA PRO A 710 29.38 64.42 25.13
C PRO A 710 28.65 65.32 24.12
N PRO A 711 27.77 66.24 24.58
CA PRO A 711 26.95 67.07 23.70
C PRO A 711 27.78 68.07 22.89
N THR A 712 27.74 67.92 21.56
CA THR A 712 28.39 68.86 20.62
C THR A 712 27.60 70.18 20.54
N PRO A 713 28.23 71.36 20.69
CA PRO A 713 27.52 72.63 20.65
C PRO A 713 27.00 72.98 19.23
N PRO A 714 25.87 73.70 19.11
CA PRO A 714 25.27 74.03 17.82
C PRO A 714 26.09 75.10 17.08
N VAL A 715 26.69 74.72 15.94
CA VAL A 715 27.35 75.67 15.04
C VAL A 715 26.32 76.30 14.10
N SER A 716 25.79 77.47 14.51
CA SER A 716 24.89 78.28 13.69
C SER A 716 25.52 78.63 12.33
N ARG A 717 24.96 78.11 11.23
CA ARG A 717 25.35 78.50 9.88
C ARG A 717 24.20 79.19 9.15
N VAL A 718 24.25 80.52 9.13
CA VAL A 718 23.26 81.35 8.43
C VAL A 718 23.34 81.12 6.92
N VAL A 719 22.19 80.83 6.31
CA VAL A 719 21.97 80.92 4.87
C VAL A 719 20.79 81.88 4.67
N PRO A 720 20.91 82.93 3.82
CA PRO A 720 19.88 83.96 3.71
C PRO A 720 18.60 83.43 3.04
N ALA A 721 17.45 83.88 3.52
CA ALA A 721 16.15 83.42 3.07
C ALA A 721 15.78 83.93 1.66
N LYS A 722 14.96 83.14 0.96
CA LYS A 722 14.12 83.60 -0.15
C LYS A 722 12.68 83.17 0.14
N ALA A 723 11.78 84.14 0.27
CA ALA A 723 10.34 83.97 0.50
C ALA A 723 9.65 83.31 -0.72
N THR A 724 8.48 82.66 -0.68
CA THR A 724 7.47 82.24 0.36
C THR A 724 6.64 81.11 -0.31
N SER A 725 5.89 80.20 0.33
CA SER A 725 4.87 80.34 1.38
C SER A 725 4.54 78.96 2.00
N SER A 726 3.60 78.90 2.95
CA SER A 726 2.97 77.67 3.50
C SER A 726 2.02 76.98 2.47
N THR A 727 1.45 75.78 2.67
CA THR A 727 1.04 75.08 3.91
C THR A 727 1.03 73.54 3.77
N ILE A 728 0.99 72.83 4.91
CA ILE A 728 0.85 71.36 5.07
C ILE A 728 -0.59 70.88 4.81
N TYR A 729 -0.79 69.68 4.22
CA TYR A 729 -1.61 68.59 4.80
C TYR A 729 -1.43 67.24 4.06
N ALA A 730 -1.83 66.15 4.71
CA ALA A 730 -2.02 64.79 4.15
C ALA A 730 -3.30 64.73 3.26
N ASP A 731 -3.71 63.65 2.57
CA ASP A 731 -3.74 62.25 3.03
C ASP A 731 -3.94 61.19 1.89
N THR A 732 -3.98 59.92 2.30
CA THR A 732 -4.49 58.65 1.68
C THR A 732 -5.03 58.53 0.24
N LEU A 733 -4.65 57.38 -0.36
CA LEU A 733 -5.47 56.39 -1.12
C LEU A 733 -6.05 56.69 -2.53
N ASP A 734 -5.33 56.14 -3.53
CA ASP A 734 -5.77 55.04 -4.43
C ASP A 734 -6.66 55.27 -5.69
N ARG A 735 -6.37 54.41 -6.68
CA ARG A 735 -7.26 53.77 -7.68
C ARG A 735 -7.71 54.50 -8.97
N ARG A 736 -6.91 54.31 -10.03
CA ARG A 736 -7.26 53.81 -11.41
C ARG A 736 -5.96 53.82 -12.26
N GLN A 737 -5.61 52.86 -13.14
CA GLN A 737 -6.30 52.27 -14.32
C GLN A 737 -6.62 53.30 -15.43
N LEU A 738 -6.34 53.08 -16.73
CA LEU A 738 -5.49 52.09 -17.43
C LEU A 738 -5.37 52.53 -18.91
N ALA A 739 -4.16 52.63 -19.49
CA ALA A 739 -3.82 52.66 -20.94
C ALA A 739 -2.31 52.93 -21.09
N GLU A 740 -1.56 52.55 -22.13
CA GLU A 740 -1.64 51.56 -23.24
C GLU A 740 -0.14 51.28 -23.63
N LEU A 741 0.30 50.05 -23.91
CA LEU A 741 0.60 49.49 -25.25
C LEU A 741 1.28 50.47 -26.24
N VAL A 742 2.33 50.11 -27.02
CA VAL A 742 2.61 48.84 -27.72
C VAL A 742 4.11 48.43 -27.65
N ASP A 743 4.35 47.16 -27.98
CA ASP A 743 5.58 46.34 -28.17
C ASP A 743 6.45 46.78 -29.39
N GLU A 744 7.42 46.08 -30.01
CA GLU A 744 7.68 44.63 -30.28
C GLU A 744 9.19 44.24 -30.33
N ASP A 745 9.46 42.92 -30.19
CA ASP A 745 10.46 42.01 -30.85
C ASP A 745 11.92 42.45 -31.18
N GLU A 746 12.96 41.59 -31.10
CA GLU A 746 13.11 40.34 -31.88
C GLU A 746 14.21 39.35 -31.35
N ILE A 747 14.16 38.10 -31.84
CA ILE A 747 15.23 37.07 -31.93
C ILE A 747 15.82 36.43 -30.65
N ALA A 748 15.91 35.09 -30.68
CA ALA A 748 16.41 34.23 -29.60
C ALA A 748 17.88 33.81 -29.75
N HIS A 749 18.53 33.35 -28.67
CA HIS A 749 19.59 32.31 -28.67
C HIS A 749 19.71 31.59 -27.29
N MET A 750 20.37 30.43 -27.27
CA MET A 750 20.45 29.44 -26.16
C MET A 750 21.60 29.73 -25.14
N PRO A 751 21.87 28.88 -24.11
CA PRO A 751 21.01 28.41 -23.00
C PRO A 751 21.72 28.48 -21.61
N SER A 752 21.03 28.24 -20.48
CA SER A 752 21.66 27.62 -19.26
C SER A 752 20.71 27.25 -18.08
N SER A 753 20.93 26.03 -17.55
CA SER A 753 20.85 25.57 -16.14
C SER A 753 19.80 26.08 -15.12
N SER A 754 18.90 25.16 -14.72
CA SER A 754 18.55 24.72 -13.33
C SER A 754 18.21 25.71 -12.19
N ALA A 755 17.10 25.43 -11.47
CA ALA A 755 17.07 25.32 -10.00
C ALA A 755 15.75 24.68 -9.45
N SER A 756 15.83 24.16 -8.21
CA SER A 756 14.73 23.66 -7.35
C SER A 756 13.79 24.79 -6.86
N ALA A 757 12.50 24.59 -6.51
CA ALA A 757 11.95 23.89 -5.33
C ALA A 757 12.57 24.35 -3.97
N SER A 758 11.84 24.60 -2.86
CA SER A 758 10.40 24.46 -2.51
C SER A 758 10.02 25.38 -1.32
N PRO A 759 8.73 25.60 -0.98
CA PRO A 759 8.30 26.35 0.21
C PRO A 759 8.51 25.59 1.54
N SER A 760 8.50 26.33 2.66
CA SER A 760 8.82 25.85 4.02
C SER A 760 7.62 25.32 4.84
N PRO A 761 7.84 24.51 5.90
CA PRO A 761 6.79 23.73 6.56
C PRO A 761 6.03 24.46 7.68
N ARG A 762 4.82 23.96 8.00
CA ARG A 762 4.10 24.28 9.25
C ARG A 762 4.48 23.28 10.36
N VAL A 763 4.72 23.80 11.56
CA VAL A 763 4.76 23.01 12.80
C VAL A 763 3.40 23.09 13.49
N GLN A 764 2.95 21.99 14.08
CA GLN A 764 1.69 21.90 14.82
C GLN A 764 1.99 21.58 16.29
N GLN A 765 1.44 22.37 17.22
CA GLN A 765 1.40 22.04 18.64
C GLN A 765 0.00 22.31 19.20
N ASN A 766 -0.53 21.35 19.95
CA ASN A 766 -1.75 21.52 20.72
C ASN A 766 -1.41 22.07 22.11
N ARG A 767 -2.22 23.00 22.62
CA ARG A 767 -2.50 23.10 24.06
C ARG A 767 -3.88 23.71 24.32
N GLU A 768 -4.47 23.38 25.46
CA GLU A 768 -5.90 23.58 25.70
C GLU A 768 -6.32 25.04 25.94
N SER A 769 -7.53 25.37 25.47
CA SER A 769 -8.24 26.61 25.83
C SER A 769 -9.19 26.37 27.00
N VAL A 770 -9.18 27.26 28.00
CA VAL A 770 -10.20 27.32 29.06
C VAL A 770 -10.67 28.77 29.27
N MET A 771 -11.85 29.06 28.71
CA MET A 771 -12.91 29.97 29.21
C MET A 771 -12.53 31.24 30.03
N GLY A 772 -12.53 32.39 29.34
CA GLY A 772 -13.61 33.40 29.48
C GLY A 772 -13.56 34.46 30.61
N GLY A 773 -13.87 35.71 30.25
CA GLY A 773 -14.32 36.75 31.20
C GLY A 773 -13.68 38.14 31.03
N GLU A 774 -14.39 39.07 30.40
CA GLU A 774 -14.30 40.53 30.63
C GLU A 774 -15.45 40.94 31.58
N PRO A 775 -15.60 42.20 32.08
CA PRO A 775 -14.74 43.39 31.93
C PRO A 775 -14.40 44.08 33.29
N GLU A 776 -13.71 45.23 33.27
CA GLU A 776 -14.26 46.55 33.68
C GLU A 776 -13.18 47.65 33.65
N GLU A 777 -13.61 48.90 33.48
CA GLU A 777 -12.73 50.09 33.43
C GLU A 777 -12.44 50.63 34.84
N GLY A 778 -11.49 51.56 34.95
CA GLY A 778 -11.16 52.18 36.24
C GLY A 778 -11.97 53.45 36.54
N GLU A 779 -12.04 53.84 37.81
CA GLU A 779 -11.86 55.25 38.18
C GLU A 779 -11.50 55.41 39.68
N GLY A 780 -10.73 56.45 39.99
CA GLY A 780 -10.21 56.74 41.33
C GLY A 780 -9.76 58.22 41.41
N PRO A 781 -10.52 59.14 42.06
CA PRO A 781 -10.61 60.49 41.51
C PRO A 781 -10.06 61.59 42.48
N PRO A 782 -10.49 62.86 42.44
CA PRO A 782 -9.61 63.94 41.96
C PRO A 782 -9.18 64.90 43.08
N THR A 783 -8.14 65.71 42.82
CA THR A 783 -7.82 66.89 43.65
C THR A 783 -7.34 68.06 42.77
N LYS A 784 -7.73 69.27 43.17
CA LYS A 784 -7.61 70.50 42.39
C LYS A 784 -6.17 71.04 42.41
N VAL A 785 -5.72 71.59 41.28
CA VAL A 785 -4.58 72.52 41.23
C VAL A 785 -5.12 73.95 41.17
N GLN A 786 -4.62 74.82 42.04
CA GLN A 786 -4.87 76.27 41.96
C GLN A 786 -3.83 76.91 41.03
N THR A 787 -4.20 78.03 40.41
CA THR A 787 -3.27 78.86 39.62
C THR A 787 -2.16 79.42 40.50
N GLY A 788 -0.91 79.02 40.20
CA GLY A 788 0.31 79.62 40.73
C GLY A 788 1.38 79.54 39.65
N LEU A 789 1.95 80.69 39.28
CA LEU A 789 3.06 80.76 38.34
C LEU A 789 4.35 80.49 39.11
N ASP A 790 5.16 79.55 38.61
CA ASP A 790 6.60 79.73 38.42
C ASP A 790 7.08 78.69 37.39
N ILE A 791 7.96 79.08 36.46
CA ILE A 791 8.47 78.21 35.39
C ILE A 791 9.93 77.87 35.71
N GLU A 792 10.13 76.83 36.50
CA GLU A 792 11.44 76.18 36.66
C GLU A 792 11.56 74.99 35.69
N GLU A 793 12.23 75.28 34.57
CA GLU A 793 13.06 74.40 33.74
C GLU A 793 12.83 72.87 33.85
N LEU A 794 12.17 72.28 32.84
CA LEU A 794 11.98 70.84 32.68
C LEU A 794 13.31 70.11 32.43
N VAL A 795 14.01 69.71 33.49
CA VAL A 795 15.15 68.80 33.42
C VAL A 795 14.68 67.41 32.99
N GLN A 796 14.90 67.07 31.72
CA GLN A 796 14.74 65.71 31.21
C GLN A 796 15.70 64.77 31.95
N GLN A 797 15.18 63.79 32.69
CA GLN A 797 15.98 62.66 33.15
C GLN A 797 16.20 61.72 31.95
N PRO A 798 17.46 61.38 31.58
CA PRO A 798 17.71 60.46 30.49
C PRO A 798 17.28 59.04 30.86
N SER A 799 16.58 58.34 29.97
CA SER A 799 16.24 56.93 30.17
C SER A 799 17.51 56.09 30.13
N THR A 800 17.96 55.59 31.28
CA THR A 800 19.16 54.73 31.42
C THR A 800 18.90 53.26 31.07
N THR A 801 17.98 53.04 30.14
CA THR A 801 17.75 51.76 29.47
C THR A 801 18.78 51.59 28.35
N LEU A 802 19.69 50.64 28.50
CA LEU A 802 20.57 50.20 27.41
C LEU A 802 19.73 49.78 26.20
N PRO A 803 20.23 49.95 24.95
CA PRO A 803 19.55 49.42 23.79
C PRO A 803 19.42 47.89 23.90
N GLU A 804 18.36 47.33 23.31
CA GLU A 804 18.20 45.90 23.16
C GLU A 804 19.00 45.42 21.94
N PHE A 805 19.67 44.27 22.05
CA PHE A 805 20.43 43.72 20.91
C PHE A 805 19.45 43.07 19.93
N PRO A 806 19.48 43.41 18.63
CA PRO A 806 18.47 42.93 17.70
C PRO A 806 18.62 41.42 17.49
N TYR A 807 17.51 40.69 17.58
CA TYR A 807 17.49 39.26 17.37
C TYR A 807 17.86 38.90 15.92
N VAL A 808 18.98 38.22 15.73
CA VAL A 808 19.40 37.62 14.45
C VAL A 808 19.50 36.11 14.62
N TYR A 809 18.82 35.39 13.72
CA TYR A 809 18.66 33.94 13.77
C TYR A 809 19.99 33.21 13.52
N SER A 810 20.42 32.38 14.48
CA SER A 810 21.57 31.48 14.31
C SER A 810 21.12 30.17 13.65
N PRO A 811 21.66 29.80 12.48
CA PRO A 811 21.40 28.50 11.87
C PRO A 811 21.84 27.36 12.80
N PRO A 812 21.02 26.31 13.00
CA PRO A 812 21.43 25.14 13.78
C PRO A 812 22.53 24.36 13.05
N PRO A 813 23.52 23.80 13.77
CA PRO A 813 24.62 23.08 13.15
C PRO A 813 24.12 21.81 12.44
N VAL A 814 24.47 21.66 11.16
CA VAL A 814 24.18 20.43 10.40
C VAL A 814 25.25 19.37 10.65
N ALA A 815 24.82 18.12 10.78
CA ALA A 815 25.73 16.97 10.85
C ALA A 815 26.52 16.83 9.53
N ASN A 816 27.81 16.45 9.59
CA ASN A 816 28.52 16.09 8.37
C ASN A 816 27.95 14.81 7.75
N HIS A 817 28.28 14.51 6.49
CA HIS A 817 27.74 13.36 5.74
C HIS A 817 27.79 12.05 6.56
N LYS A 818 28.95 11.73 7.12
CA LYS A 818 29.15 10.53 7.95
C LYS A 818 28.26 10.54 9.20
N GLU A 819 28.21 11.64 9.94
CA GLU A 819 27.37 11.75 11.13
C GLU A 819 25.88 11.66 10.80
N TYR A 820 25.44 12.29 9.71
CA TYR A 820 24.07 12.23 9.22
C TYR A 820 23.68 10.79 8.87
N VAL A 821 24.48 10.10 8.06
CA VAL A 821 24.26 8.68 7.70
C VAL A 821 24.28 7.78 8.94
N GLN A 822 25.22 7.97 9.87
CA GLN A 822 25.29 7.17 11.10
C GLN A 822 24.13 7.42 12.07
N ASN A 823 23.63 8.66 12.16
CA ASN A 823 22.42 8.98 12.92
C ASN A 823 21.18 8.40 12.23
N ARG A 824 21.03 8.58 10.92
CA ARG A 824 19.90 8.07 10.15
C ARG A 824 19.77 6.55 10.24
N ILE A 825 20.85 5.79 10.05
CA ILE A 825 20.86 4.32 10.22
C ILE A 825 20.41 3.91 11.63
N LYS A 826 20.80 4.66 12.66
CA LYS A 826 20.48 4.37 14.07
C LYS A 826 19.03 4.74 14.43
N GLU A 827 18.55 5.89 13.95
CA GLU A 827 17.21 6.43 14.23
C GLU A 827 16.14 5.68 13.43
N GLU A 828 16.38 5.42 12.15
CA GLU A 828 15.52 4.59 11.30
C GLU A 828 15.76 3.07 11.49
N ARG A 829 16.60 2.63 12.44
CA ARG A 829 16.89 1.22 12.74
C ARG A 829 17.20 0.37 11.49
N LEU A 830 17.92 0.94 10.51
CA LEU A 830 18.12 0.32 9.19
C LEU A 830 19.04 -0.92 9.28
N PRO A 831 18.63 -2.09 8.73
CA PRO A 831 19.53 -3.22 8.52
C PRO A 831 20.70 -2.87 7.59
N GLU A 832 21.82 -3.56 7.71
CA GLU A 832 23.00 -3.29 6.87
C GLU A 832 22.71 -3.62 5.39
N GLY A 833 22.83 -2.61 4.52
CA GLY A 833 22.51 -2.70 3.09
C GLY A 833 21.15 -2.09 2.70
N VAL A 834 20.29 -1.78 3.68
CA VAL A 834 18.98 -1.12 3.48
C VAL A 834 19.14 0.40 3.59
N THR A 835 18.68 1.13 2.57
CA THR A 835 18.81 2.60 2.49
C THR A 835 17.58 3.34 3.01
N ARG A 836 16.41 2.67 2.99
CA ARG A 836 15.12 3.15 3.51
C ARG A 836 14.18 1.97 3.76
N ILE A 837 13.28 2.10 4.72
CA ILE A 837 12.14 1.18 4.89
C ILE A 837 10.87 2.00 4.64
N GLY A 838 10.10 1.65 3.61
CA GLY A 838 8.93 2.39 3.15
C GLY A 838 7.70 2.17 4.03
N SER A 839 7.47 0.93 4.46
CA SER A 839 6.52 0.58 5.52
C SER A 839 7.11 -0.51 6.40
N ARG A 840 6.98 -0.37 7.73
CA ARG A 840 7.64 -1.21 8.73
C ARG A 840 6.76 -2.33 9.28
N SER A 841 5.46 -2.26 9.02
CA SER A 841 4.50 -3.24 9.52
C SER A 841 4.73 -4.62 8.91
N TYR A 842 4.02 -5.60 9.44
CA TYR A 842 3.78 -6.88 8.78
C TYR A 842 2.36 -7.33 9.11
N ILE A 843 1.53 -7.49 8.08
CA ILE A 843 0.08 -7.74 8.25
C ILE A 843 -0.31 -9.22 8.10
N LEU A 844 0.54 -10.15 8.57
CA LEU A 844 0.35 -11.62 8.48
C LEU A 844 0.47 -12.20 7.06
N ARG A 845 1.06 -11.44 6.13
CA ARG A 845 1.22 -11.71 4.69
C ARG A 845 1.89 -13.05 4.27
N PRO A 846 1.42 -13.73 3.20
CA PRO A 846 1.86 -15.08 2.78
C PRO A 846 2.97 -15.17 1.72
N GLU A 847 3.24 -14.15 0.94
CA GLU A 847 3.84 -14.22 -0.40
C GLU A 847 5.27 -14.82 -0.39
N ALA A 848 6.01 -14.57 0.69
CA ALA A 848 7.32 -15.18 0.92
C ALA A 848 7.24 -16.68 1.31
N ILE A 849 6.23 -17.12 2.07
CA ILE A 849 6.05 -18.54 2.40
C ILE A 849 5.42 -19.32 1.24
N GLU A 850 4.59 -18.68 0.40
CA GLU A 850 4.14 -19.22 -0.88
C GLU A 850 5.34 -19.61 -1.76
N SER A 851 6.26 -18.67 -2.02
CA SER A 851 7.45 -18.95 -2.84
C SER A 851 8.34 -20.04 -2.24
N VAL A 852 8.52 -20.07 -0.92
CA VAL A 852 9.25 -21.16 -0.23
C VAL A 852 8.52 -22.51 -0.38
N TRP A 853 7.19 -22.54 -0.37
CA TRP A 853 6.40 -23.73 -0.65
C TRP A 853 6.55 -24.20 -2.11
N TYR A 854 6.41 -23.30 -3.09
CA TYR A 854 6.64 -23.62 -4.49
C TYR A 854 8.06 -24.11 -4.73
N MET A 855 9.09 -23.44 -4.19
CA MET A 855 10.48 -23.91 -4.32
C MET A 855 10.69 -25.28 -3.69
N TYR A 856 10.08 -25.58 -2.53
CA TYR A 856 10.07 -26.94 -1.98
C TYR A 856 9.46 -27.94 -2.98
N ARG A 857 8.26 -27.64 -3.49
CA ARG A 857 7.49 -28.54 -4.37
C ARG A 857 8.13 -28.76 -5.73
N ILE A 858 8.84 -27.77 -6.26
CA ILE A 858 9.45 -27.74 -7.60
C ILE A 858 10.89 -28.29 -7.63
N THR A 859 11.63 -28.14 -6.51
CA THR A 859 13.04 -28.60 -6.40
C THR A 859 13.22 -29.87 -5.58
N GLY A 860 12.32 -30.17 -4.64
CA GLY A 860 12.48 -31.26 -3.66
C GLY A 860 13.56 -31.00 -2.60
N SER A 861 14.14 -29.80 -2.52
CA SER A 861 15.22 -29.48 -1.57
C SER A 861 14.69 -29.28 -0.15
N ALA A 862 15.30 -29.98 0.82
CA ALA A 862 14.92 -29.89 2.23
C ALA A 862 15.18 -28.51 2.86
N HIS A 863 16.11 -27.72 2.29
CA HIS A 863 16.41 -26.34 2.70
C HIS A 863 15.16 -25.48 2.89
N TRP A 864 14.22 -25.55 1.94
CA TRP A 864 12.96 -24.79 2.00
C TRP A 864 12.08 -25.17 3.21
N ARG A 865 12.10 -26.45 3.64
CA ARG A 865 11.44 -26.92 4.87
C ARG A 865 12.18 -26.49 6.15
N GLU A 866 13.46 -26.15 6.07
CA GLU A 866 14.23 -25.60 7.19
C GLU A 866 14.02 -24.09 7.31
N VAL A 867 14.11 -23.39 6.18
CA VAL A 867 13.80 -21.96 6.01
C VAL A 867 12.37 -21.63 6.47
N GLY A 868 11.35 -22.27 5.89
CA GLY A 868 9.96 -22.01 6.24
C GLY A 868 9.63 -22.36 7.70
N TRP A 869 10.37 -23.28 8.33
CA TRP A 869 10.24 -23.53 9.76
C TRP A 869 10.79 -22.38 10.63
N ARG A 870 11.88 -21.72 10.20
CA ARG A 870 12.37 -20.49 10.87
C ARG A 870 11.38 -19.34 10.72
N MET A 871 10.85 -19.14 9.50
CA MET A 871 9.84 -18.11 9.22
C MET A 871 8.58 -18.32 10.06
N PHE A 872 8.06 -19.54 10.12
CA PHE A 872 6.90 -19.88 10.96
C PHE A 872 7.13 -19.55 12.44
N LEU A 873 8.29 -19.95 12.99
CA LEU A 873 8.60 -19.69 14.40
C LEU A 873 8.74 -18.19 14.69
N ALA A 874 9.34 -17.41 13.80
CA ALA A 874 9.45 -15.97 13.96
C ALA A 874 8.07 -15.30 13.89
N VAL A 875 7.27 -15.60 12.87
CA VAL A 875 5.91 -15.04 12.72
C VAL A 875 5.03 -15.40 13.91
N ASP A 876 4.93 -16.68 14.29
CA ASP A 876 4.10 -17.12 15.42
C ASP A 876 4.58 -16.50 16.76
N GLN A 877 5.89 -16.36 16.97
CA GLN A 877 6.43 -15.71 18.18
C GLN A 877 6.06 -14.23 18.29
N GLN A 878 6.14 -13.46 17.19
CA GLN A 878 5.96 -12.00 17.23
C GLN A 878 4.49 -11.59 17.12
N THR A 879 3.62 -12.44 16.57
CA THR A 879 2.22 -12.10 16.26
C THR A 879 1.19 -12.79 17.15
N SER A 880 1.53 -13.83 17.91
CA SER A 880 0.55 -14.62 18.67
C SER A 880 -0.12 -13.83 19.80
N THR A 881 -1.45 -13.78 19.75
CA THR A 881 -2.32 -13.22 20.80
C THR A 881 -3.01 -14.33 21.61
N VAL A 882 -3.99 -13.97 22.44
CA VAL A 882 -4.89 -14.91 23.14
C VAL A 882 -5.84 -15.62 22.18
N TYR A 883 -6.50 -14.88 21.28
CA TYR A 883 -7.55 -15.40 20.40
C TYR A 883 -7.06 -15.78 18.98
N GLY A 884 -5.83 -15.42 18.60
CA GLY A 884 -5.33 -15.67 17.26
C GLY A 884 -3.90 -15.16 17.09
N ASN A 885 -3.60 -14.60 15.93
CA ASN A 885 -2.36 -13.87 15.65
C ASN A 885 -2.74 -12.51 15.06
N SER A 886 -1.96 -11.46 15.33
CA SER A 886 -2.22 -10.08 14.90
C SER A 886 -1.13 -9.58 13.97
N ALA A 887 -1.50 -8.70 13.03
CA ALA A 887 -0.58 -7.77 12.40
C ALA A 887 0.25 -6.98 13.45
N ILE A 888 1.46 -6.57 13.07
CA ILE A 888 2.43 -5.87 13.94
C ILE A 888 2.91 -4.53 13.35
N ASP A 889 3.23 -3.57 14.21
CA ASP A 889 3.57 -2.18 13.85
C ASP A 889 4.89 -2.01 13.09
N ASP A 890 5.97 -2.62 13.59
CA ASP A 890 7.33 -2.37 13.13
C ASP A 890 8.26 -3.57 13.38
N VAL A 891 8.60 -4.28 12.30
CA VAL A 891 9.50 -5.44 12.32
C VAL A 891 10.94 -5.12 12.77
N THR A 892 11.34 -3.85 12.84
CA THR A 892 12.65 -3.39 13.33
C THR A 892 12.71 -3.28 14.86
N GLN A 893 11.57 -3.40 15.56
CA GLN A 893 11.51 -3.49 17.02
C GLN A 893 12.04 -4.86 17.51
N LYS A 894 12.43 -4.97 18.78
CA LYS A 894 12.70 -6.28 19.43
C LYS A 894 11.44 -6.95 19.99
N SER A 895 10.37 -6.17 20.13
CA SER A 895 9.07 -6.56 20.64
C SER A 895 8.09 -5.54 20.06
N PRO A 896 7.50 -5.81 18.88
CA PRO A 896 6.57 -4.89 18.24
C PRO A 896 5.24 -4.80 18.99
N GLU A 897 4.45 -3.77 18.68
CA GLU A 897 3.07 -3.65 19.13
C GLU A 897 2.13 -4.40 18.19
N LEU A 898 1.08 -5.02 18.75
CA LEU A 898 0.08 -5.80 18.03
C LEU A 898 -1.06 -4.86 17.61
N ALA A 899 -1.34 -4.77 16.31
CA ALA A 899 -2.33 -3.84 15.74
C ALA A 899 -3.80 -4.15 16.06
N ASP A 900 -4.08 -5.33 16.64
CA ASP A 900 -5.43 -5.88 16.87
C ASP A 900 -6.21 -6.22 15.58
N GLU A 901 -5.49 -6.73 14.57
CA GLU A 901 -6.07 -7.05 13.25
C GLU A 901 -5.56 -8.42 12.77
N MET A 902 -6.49 -9.34 12.42
CA MET A 902 -6.19 -10.65 11.83
C MET A 902 -6.88 -10.77 10.47
N GLU A 903 -6.13 -10.40 9.43
CA GLU A 903 -6.56 -10.45 8.03
C GLU A 903 -6.99 -11.88 7.61
N SER A 904 -7.99 -12.03 6.74
CA SER A 904 -8.53 -13.36 6.38
C SER A 904 -7.48 -14.31 5.76
N PHE A 905 -6.54 -13.76 4.96
CA PHE A 905 -5.40 -14.49 4.38
C PHE A 905 -4.44 -15.11 5.40
N TRP A 906 -4.49 -14.75 6.68
CA TRP A 906 -3.73 -15.49 7.71
C TRP A 906 -4.15 -16.97 7.76
N LEU A 907 -5.46 -17.24 7.65
CA LEU A 907 -6.03 -18.58 7.58
C LEU A 907 -6.14 -19.10 6.14
N ALA A 908 -6.46 -18.23 5.18
CA ALA A 908 -6.58 -18.63 3.78
C ALA A 908 -5.22 -19.03 3.18
N GLU A 909 -4.15 -18.31 3.49
CA GLU A 909 -2.88 -18.40 2.75
C GLU A 909 -1.69 -18.72 3.65
N THR A 910 -1.37 -17.86 4.62
CA THR A 910 -0.09 -17.94 5.34
C THR A 910 0.04 -19.26 6.10
N LEU A 911 -0.99 -19.62 6.86
CA LEU A 911 -1.05 -20.91 7.55
C LEU A 911 -1.27 -22.09 6.58
N LYS A 912 -1.96 -21.88 5.44
CA LYS A 912 -2.15 -22.90 4.40
C LYS A 912 -0.80 -23.29 3.77
N TYR A 913 0.01 -22.33 3.34
CA TYR A 913 1.35 -22.56 2.79
C TYR A 913 2.33 -23.12 3.82
N PHE A 914 2.35 -22.61 5.07
CA PHE A 914 3.14 -23.24 6.14
C PHE A 914 2.73 -24.72 6.33
N TYR A 915 1.44 -25.05 6.33
CA TYR A 915 0.99 -26.43 6.47
C TYR A 915 1.33 -27.29 5.24
N LEU A 916 1.09 -26.78 4.02
CA LEU A 916 1.36 -27.49 2.76
C LEU A 916 2.86 -27.69 2.48
N LEU A 917 3.74 -26.93 3.14
CA LEU A 917 5.19 -27.14 3.16
C LEU A 917 5.56 -28.41 3.93
N PHE A 918 4.87 -28.74 5.03
CA PHE A 918 5.15 -29.94 5.84
C PHE A 918 4.17 -31.11 5.62
N SER A 919 3.12 -30.94 4.83
CA SER A 919 2.20 -32.02 4.47
C SER A 919 2.87 -33.13 3.63
N ASP A 920 2.21 -34.29 3.52
CA ASP A 920 2.64 -35.33 2.57
C ASP A 920 2.44 -34.81 1.13
N GLU A 921 3.38 -35.12 0.23
CA GLU A 921 3.58 -34.38 -1.03
C GLU A 921 2.54 -34.67 -2.12
N ASN A 922 1.55 -35.52 -1.82
CA ASN A 922 0.33 -35.70 -2.61
C ASN A 922 -0.80 -34.73 -2.20
N VAL A 923 -0.75 -34.13 -1.00
CA VAL A 923 -1.71 -33.12 -0.56
C VAL A 923 -1.47 -31.85 -1.37
N VAL A 924 -2.50 -31.43 -2.13
CA VAL A 924 -2.46 -30.31 -3.09
C VAL A 924 -1.24 -30.39 -4.00
N SER A 925 -1.15 -31.50 -4.75
CA SER A 925 -0.12 -31.75 -5.77
C SER A 925 -0.19 -30.72 -6.90
N LEU A 926 0.92 -30.04 -7.20
CA LEU A 926 1.00 -29.08 -8.33
C LEU A 926 0.76 -29.72 -9.71
N ASP A 927 0.83 -31.06 -9.81
CA ASP A 927 0.48 -31.78 -11.04
C ASP A 927 -1.04 -31.98 -11.22
N GLU A 928 -1.84 -31.75 -10.17
CA GLU A 928 -3.30 -32.02 -10.11
C GLU A 928 -4.14 -30.78 -9.75
N TRP A 929 -3.54 -29.81 -9.06
CA TRP A 929 -4.19 -28.61 -8.52
C TRP A 929 -3.46 -27.36 -9.00
N VAL A 930 -4.19 -26.24 -9.05
CA VAL A 930 -3.64 -24.89 -9.25
C VAL A 930 -4.36 -23.95 -8.30
N LEU A 931 -3.60 -23.14 -7.56
CA LEU A 931 -4.13 -22.21 -6.56
C LEU A 931 -4.43 -20.86 -7.24
N ASN A 932 -5.49 -20.17 -6.81
CA ASN A 932 -5.73 -18.76 -7.16
C ASN A 932 -4.77 -17.82 -6.37
N THR A 933 -4.95 -16.49 -6.41
CA THR A 933 -4.07 -15.52 -5.70
C THR A 933 -4.34 -15.44 -4.20
N GLU A 934 -5.41 -16.08 -3.70
CA GLU A 934 -5.79 -16.17 -2.28
C GLU A 934 -5.57 -17.64 -1.79
N ALA A 935 -4.56 -18.29 -2.35
CA ALA A 935 -4.18 -19.69 -2.14
C ALA A 935 -5.29 -20.76 -2.30
N HIS A 936 -6.40 -20.50 -2.97
CA HIS A 936 -7.51 -21.44 -3.12
C HIS A 936 -7.27 -22.48 -4.24
N PRO A 937 -7.11 -23.79 -3.94
CA PRO A 937 -6.74 -24.79 -4.93
C PRO A 937 -7.94 -25.27 -5.76
N PHE A 938 -7.99 -24.85 -7.01
CA PHE A 938 -8.87 -25.43 -8.02
C PHE A 938 -8.29 -26.70 -8.61
N LYS A 939 -9.18 -27.65 -8.93
CA LYS A 939 -8.78 -28.91 -9.56
C LYS A 939 -8.53 -28.71 -11.05
N ARG A 940 -7.33 -29.05 -11.51
CA ARG A 940 -6.96 -29.00 -12.93
C ARG A 940 -7.79 -30.01 -13.75
N PRO A 941 -8.11 -29.72 -15.03
CA PRO A 941 -8.75 -30.68 -15.92
C PRO A 941 -7.81 -31.86 -16.22
N THR A 942 -8.40 -33.04 -16.41
CA THR A 942 -7.72 -34.35 -16.49
C THR A 942 -8.00 -35.05 -17.81
#